data_AF-A0A835JLD3-F1
#
_entry.id   AF-A0A835JLD3-F1
#
_cell.length_a   1.000
_cell.length_b   1.000
_cell.length_c   1.000
_cell.angle_alpha   90.00
_cell.angle_beta   90.00
_cell.angle_gamma   90.00
#
_symmetry.space_group_name_H-M   'P 1'
#
loop_
_entity.id
_entity.type
_entity.pdbx_description
1 polymer ?
#
loop_
_entity_poly.entity_id
_entity_poly.type
_entity_poly.pdbx_seq_one_letter_code
_entity_poly.pdbx_strand_id
1 'polypeptide(L)'
;MSDSLTVSSTPAALRLRWDVFLSFRGEDTRGSFTKDLYNSLKEQDIRVFLDDTGMVQGDEIAPTLMEAIQDSALSIIILSQRYSVSGFGMNEEFCTREFCLSLTEYSVSGFGMNEEFCTREFCLSLTEIHLLSYQSTDPSDVRRQKDSFEQDFENHSKRFGEKVVKWREAMNKIGGISGFVFEPSKKDDLIRLLVKRVLTELRTTPVGIATYTVGLDSRVEHLKKRMKREEAIDVLKGCGFRAETAITVLTVKCLVKIGADNELWMHDQLRDMGRQIVINENLGDPGMRSRLWDRGDIMTVLRNKKGTRLVQGLILDFEKKNDVRAQKSSWVRALNPSSALDCLIEKWKMLFQQREEEGDLILDTEAFKSMVNLRLLQINHANVKGKLKNFPASLKWLQWKNCPLENLPSDYAPHELAVLDLSESGIQRVWGWTSNKVAENLMVMNLRRCYNLVASPDLSSCKSLEKLDFEGCIRLTKIHESLGNVRTLLQLNLNDCRNLVEFPSDVSGLRLLQYLFLSNCLNLKELPQDIGSMNSLKELVIDETAISMLPRSLYRLSKLEKLSLNGCKVIKRLPELLGNLISLKVLSLNHSAVEVLPGSVGSLSNLEELSLVGSAIKELPTAIGSLPYLKTLFAGGCHFLTKLPDSIGGLASVSELQLDGTSISDLPEQIGGLKMIQKFYLRNCTSLRALPEAIGMILNLTTINLFGCNITELPESFGRLENLEMLILDECKKLHKLPVSIGELKSLCHLLMKRTAVTVLPKNFGNLSSLMTLEMQKNPLESLRTQDQSAVLPNSFTKLSLLEELNARAWRISGKIPDDFEKLSSLKNLDLGNNNFSSLPSSLCGLSLLQKLHLPHCEELVSLPPLPPSLEELDASNCFGLETISDVSGLERLTLLNITNCEKVVDIPGIECLKFLKRLYMSCCKACSLKVKKRLSKVCLRNIRNLSMPGSEFPYWFSQESAVHFSERKNRTIKAVIVCVVVTLDREIPENLRYFPAVPDIKAIILDQNIPIFSISLYLRGIPKLHEDQIHICRYSNINPLVSLLKDGCKIQVRKRNPPVIEGVEVKKSGIHLIFEDDDDYDGNEELLDASEQSVSQKLADFFNSSRFNHNEAVVPPQSPPQHTPTRRLQSAIRLGDDRSCAEVVGHDARSCGLE
;
A
#
# COMPACT_ATOMS: atom_id res chain seq x y z
N MET A 1 -11.35 18.69 63.26
CA MET A 1 -12.19 17.52 63.58
C MET A 1 -12.41 16.76 62.30
N SER A 2 -12.02 15.50 62.37
CA SER A 2 -12.08 14.46 61.36
C SER A 2 -13.53 14.10 60.98
N ASP A 3 -13.77 13.61 59.77
CA ASP A 3 -13.91 12.17 59.57
C ASP A 3 -14.04 11.80 58.08
N SER A 4 -13.38 10.70 57.78
CA SER A 4 -13.31 9.93 56.55
C SER A 4 -14.64 9.32 56.13
N LEU A 5 -14.89 9.21 54.82
CA LEU A 5 -15.68 8.11 54.27
C LEU A 5 -14.99 7.51 53.04
N THR A 6 -14.83 6.20 53.15
CA THR A 6 -14.13 5.19 52.37
C THR A 6 -14.66 5.01 50.95
N VAL A 7 -13.74 4.84 49.99
CA VAL A 7 -14.01 4.41 48.61
C VAL A 7 -14.06 2.88 48.56
N SER A 8 -15.19 2.31 48.14
CA SER A 8 -15.26 0.89 47.78
C SER A 8 -14.83 0.70 46.33
N SER A 9 -13.82 -0.14 46.10
CA SER A 9 -13.34 -0.59 44.80
C SER A 9 -14.23 -1.70 44.21
N THR A 10 -14.52 -1.61 42.91
CA THR A 10 -15.07 -2.69 42.05
C THR A 10 -14.79 -2.32 40.58
N PRO A 11 -14.76 -3.27 39.63
CA PRO A 11 -13.63 -4.15 39.32
C PRO A 11 -12.94 -3.75 38.00
N ALA A 12 -11.64 -4.03 37.90
CA ALA A 12 -10.83 -3.78 36.70
C ALA A 12 -11.21 -4.74 35.56
N ALA A 13 -11.51 -4.20 34.38
CA ALA A 13 -11.53 -4.96 33.13
C ALA A 13 -10.45 -4.39 32.18
N LEU A 14 -9.29 -5.04 32.25
CA LEU A 14 -8.31 -5.39 31.21
C LEU A 14 -7.83 -4.29 30.24
N ARG A 15 -6.71 -3.64 30.60
CA ARG A 15 -5.86 -2.92 29.65
C ARG A 15 -4.39 -3.09 30.05
N LEU A 16 -3.60 -3.68 29.16
CA LEU A 16 -2.18 -3.99 29.37
C LEU A 16 -1.34 -2.70 29.46
N ARG A 17 -0.66 -2.46 30.60
CA ARG A 17 0.26 -1.31 30.82
C ARG A 17 1.41 -1.30 29.83
N TRP A 18 1.88 -2.45 29.39
CA TRP A 18 3.03 -2.61 28.51
C TRP A 18 2.66 -3.39 27.24
N ASP A 19 3.31 -3.06 26.13
CA ASP A 19 3.15 -3.79 24.87
C ASP A 19 4.11 -4.99 24.82
N VAL A 20 5.31 -4.84 25.38
CA VAL A 20 6.34 -5.88 25.42
C VAL A 20 7.04 -5.89 26.79
N PHE A 21 7.19 -7.07 27.37
CA PHE A 21 8.06 -7.34 28.52
C PHE A 21 9.41 -7.92 28.04
N LEU A 22 10.54 -7.38 28.51
CA LEU A 22 11.87 -7.94 28.22
C LEU A 22 12.42 -8.71 29.42
N SER A 23 12.58 -10.02 29.29
CA SER A 23 13.20 -10.91 30.28
C SER A 23 14.65 -11.21 29.89
N PHE A 24 15.62 -10.84 30.72
CA PHE A 24 17.05 -10.98 30.40
C PHE A 24 17.94 -11.04 31.65
N ARG A 25 19.17 -11.57 31.51
CA ARG A 25 20.20 -11.46 32.55
C ARG A 25 21.00 -10.17 32.36
N GLY A 26 20.83 -9.24 33.30
CA GLY A 26 21.41 -7.90 33.23
C GLY A 26 22.94 -7.86 33.08
N GLU A 27 23.67 -8.72 33.79
CA GLU A 27 25.14 -8.77 33.71
C GLU A 27 25.69 -9.18 32.34
N ASP A 28 24.90 -9.90 31.52
CA ASP A 28 25.39 -10.44 30.25
C ASP A 28 24.95 -9.60 29.03
N THR A 29 23.71 -9.07 29.05
CA THR A 29 23.06 -8.55 27.84
C THR A 29 22.58 -7.10 27.95
N ARG A 30 22.55 -6.50 29.16
CA ARG A 30 21.99 -5.16 29.40
C ARG A 30 22.67 -4.08 28.57
N GLY A 31 24.00 -4.01 28.60
CA GLY A 31 24.77 -2.97 27.90
C GLY A 31 24.99 -3.21 26.41
N SER A 32 24.52 -4.35 25.87
CA SER A 32 24.77 -4.78 24.50
C SER A 32 23.47 -4.97 23.73
N PHE A 33 22.99 -6.21 23.60
CA PHE A 33 21.83 -6.54 22.76
C PHE A 33 20.51 -6.00 23.32
N THR A 34 20.27 -6.11 24.62
CA THR A 34 18.99 -5.74 25.24
C THR A 34 18.70 -4.24 25.12
N LYS A 35 19.72 -3.39 25.33
CA LYS A 35 19.58 -1.94 25.19
C LYS A 35 19.29 -1.51 23.76
N ASP A 36 19.95 -2.13 22.79
CA ASP A 36 19.73 -1.79 21.38
C ASP A 36 18.35 -2.26 20.91
N LEU A 37 17.90 -3.45 21.32
CA LEU A 37 16.54 -3.92 21.06
C LEU A 37 15.48 -3.02 21.73
N TYR A 38 15.70 -2.61 22.99
CA TYR A 38 14.82 -1.68 23.70
C TYR A 38 14.71 -0.33 22.96
N ASN A 39 15.84 0.25 22.53
CA ASN A 39 15.86 1.50 21.79
C ASN A 39 15.14 1.38 20.44
N SER A 40 15.40 0.33 19.67
CA SER A 40 14.75 0.11 18.37
C SER A 40 13.25 -0.14 18.49
N LEU A 41 12.78 -0.82 19.55
CA LEU A 41 11.34 -0.97 19.80
C LEU A 41 10.71 0.38 20.22
N LYS A 42 11.41 1.17 21.03
CA LYS A 42 10.95 2.50 21.47
C LYS A 42 10.91 3.52 20.34
N GLU A 43 11.85 3.46 19.38
CA GLU A 43 11.84 4.26 18.15
C GLU A 43 10.60 3.98 17.27
N GLN A 44 9.99 2.80 17.42
CA GLN A 44 8.73 2.44 16.77
C GLN A 44 7.49 2.71 17.65
N ASP A 45 7.64 3.48 18.72
CA ASP A 45 6.58 3.88 19.66
C ASP A 45 5.90 2.70 20.40
N ILE A 46 6.66 1.62 20.65
CA ILE A 46 6.21 0.44 21.42
C ILE A 46 6.53 0.64 22.90
N ARG A 47 5.56 0.41 23.80
CA ARG A 47 5.76 0.52 25.26
C ARG A 47 6.43 -0.74 25.79
N VAL A 48 7.75 -0.68 25.96
CA VAL A 48 8.55 -1.80 26.45
C VAL A 48 8.85 -1.63 27.94
N PHE A 49 8.56 -2.64 28.75
CA PHE A 49 9.01 -2.70 30.13
C PHE A 49 10.47 -3.17 30.19
N LEU A 50 11.32 -2.38 30.86
CA LEU A 50 12.71 -2.68 31.18
C LEU A 50 12.95 -2.25 32.63
N ASP A 51 13.58 -3.09 33.44
CA ASP A 51 13.58 -3.00 34.91
C ASP A 51 14.11 -1.68 35.50
N ASP A 52 15.02 -0.98 34.81
CA ASP A 52 15.59 0.31 35.23
C ASP A 52 14.81 1.55 34.76
N THR A 53 13.90 1.40 33.78
CA THR A 53 13.12 2.51 33.19
C THR A 53 11.62 2.38 33.41
N GLY A 54 11.13 1.17 33.74
CA GLY A 54 9.72 0.87 34.00
C GLY A 54 9.32 0.88 35.47
N MET A 55 10.27 1.02 36.41
CA MET A 55 10.04 1.03 37.86
C MET A 55 10.29 2.41 38.47
N VAL A 56 9.51 2.80 39.49
CA VAL A 56 9.67 4.07 40.21
C VAL A 56 10.59 3.87 41.42
N GLN A 57 11.44 4.86 41.71
CA GLN A 57 12.34 4.80 42.86
C GLN A 57 11.54 4.72 44.18
N GLY A 58 11.57 3.55 44.82
CA GLY A 58 10.78 3.23 46.02
C GLY A 58 9.86 2.01 45.87
N ASP A 59 9.67 1.50 44.65
CA ASP A 59 8.87 0.30 44.38
C ASP A 59 9.57 -0.97 44.91
N GLU A 60 8.79 -1.91 45.47
CA GLU A 60 9.29 -3.26 45.73
C GLU A 60 9.51 -3.97 44.39
N ILE A 61 10.68 -4.58 44.20
CA ILE A 61 11.08 -5.18 42.92
C ILE A 61 10.14 -6.33 42.55
N ALA A 62 9.75 -7.15 43.53
CA ALA A 62 8.96 -8.35 43.28
C ALA A 62 7.56 -8.12 42.71
N PRO A 63 6.71 -7.34 43.37
CA PRO A 63 5.30 -7.22 42.99
C PRO A 63 5.16 -6.43 41.68
N THR A 64 6.01 -5.42 41.49
CA THR A 64 6.01 -4.56 40.32
C THR A 64 6.40 -5.30 39.04
N LEU A 65 7.38 -6.19 39.15
CA LEU A 65 7.82 -7.03 38.03
C LEU A 65 6.73 -8.04 37.64
N MET A 66 6.09 -8.66 38.63
CA MET A 66 4.97 -9.59 38.45
C MET A 66 3.77 -8.95 37.78
N GLU A 67 3.42 -7.72 38.21
CA GLU A 67 2.40 -6.92 37.55
C GLU A 67 2.79 -6.58 36.10
N ALA A 68 4.06 -6.24 35.84
CA ALA A 68 4.51 -5.92 34.50
C ALA A 68 4.42 -7.12 33.54
N ILE A 69 4.77 -8.32 33.99
CA ILE A 69 4.64 -9.56 33.19
C ILE A 69 3.18 -9.85 32.86
N GLN A 70 2.28 -9.76 33.84
CA GLN A 70 0.85 -10.03 33.66
C GLN A 70 0.15 -8.96 32.82
N ASP A 71 0.69 -7.73 32.81
CA ASP A 71 0.11 -6.56 32.18
C ASP A 71 0.87 -6.16 30.89
N SER A 72 1.54 -7.14 30.26
CA SER A 72 2.23 -7.03 28.96
C SER A 72 1.56 -7.85 27.87
N ALA A 73 1.46 -7.32 26.64
CA ALA A 73 0.85 -8.03 25.50
C ALA A 73 1.73 -9.12 24.90
N LEU A 74 3.05 -8.93 24.93
CA LEU A 74 4.07 -9.86 24.47
C LEU A 74 5.17 -9.96 25.53
N SER A 75 5.82 -11.12 25.64
CA SER A 75 7.07 -11.28 26.39
C SER A 75 8.18 -11.73 25.45
N ILE A 76 9.35 -11.11 25.55
CA ILE A 76 10.57 -11.50 24.84
C ILE A 76 11.59 -11.95 25.87
N ILE A 77 11.99 -13.22 25.77
CA ILE A 77 12.99 -13.83 26.65
C ILE A 77 14.32 -13.85 25.92
N ILE A 78 15.38 -13.34 26.56
CA ILE A 78 16.75 -13.25 26.04
C ILE A 78 17.65 -14.17 26.89
N LEU A 79 17.97 -15.35 26.34
CA LEU A 79 18.74 -16.37 27.04
C LEU A 79 20.26 -16.20 26.82
N SER A 80 21.02 -16.17 27.91
CA SER A 80 22.50 -16.23 27.94
C SER A 80 22.99 -17.56 28.56
N GLN A 81 24.25 -17.92 28.35
CA GLN A 81 24.84 -19.16 28.91
C GLN A 81 24.79 -19.25 30.44
N ARG A 82 24.75 -18.09 31.11
CA ARG A 82 24.65 -17.96 32.57
C ARG A 82 23.28 -17.47 33.02
N TYR A 83 22.26 -17.55 32.17
CA TYR A 83 20.91 -17.08 32.49
C TYR A 83 20.37 -17.69 33.79
N SER A 84 20.74 -18.96 34.08
CA SER A 84 20.39 -19.68 35.31
C SER A 84 21.29 -19.39 36.52
N VAL A 85 22.39 -18.64 36.38
CA VAL A 85 23.30 -18.29 37.48
C VAL A 85 22.78 -17.03 38.19
N SER A 86 22.33 -17.18 39.44
CA SER A 86 21.94 -16.05 40.30
C SER A 86 23.18 -15.26 40.75
N GLY A 87 23.43 -14.12 40.12
CA GLY A 87 24.39 -13.12 40.59
C GLY A 87 23.72 -12.21 41.62
N PHE A 88 24.38 -12.01 42.76
CA PHE A 88 24.00 -11.24 43.96
C PHE A 88 23.15 -11.97 45.01
N GLY A 89 23.83 -12.28 46.13
CA GLY A 89 23.18 -12.58 47.40
C GLY A 89 22.47 -11.34 47.94
N MET A 90 21.36 -11.58 48.66
CA MET A 90 20.42 -10.60 49.23
C MET A 90 19.34 -10.09 48.26
N ASN A 91 18.62 -11.00 47.58
CA ASN A 91 17.15 -11.13 47.63
C ASN A 91 16.71 -12.15 46.58
N GLU A 92 16.28 -13.29 47.09
CA GLU A 92 15.93 -14.51 46.38
C GLU A 92 14.59 -14.36 45.63
N GLU A 93 14.43 -15.11 44.53
CA GLU A 93 13.18 -15.42 43.79
C GLU A 93 12.94 -14.78 42.40
N PHE A 94 13.77 -13.91 41.81
CA PHE A 94 13.33 -13.18 40.58
C PHE A 94 13.44 -13.91 39.23
N CYS A 95 14.64 -14.18 38.71
CA CYS A 95 14.78 -14.67 37.31
C CYS A 95 14.08 -16.01 37.04
N THR A 96 13.92 -16.86 38.05
CA THR A 96 13.29 -18.18 37.92
C THR A 96 11.78 -18.18 38.25
N ARG A 97 11.24 -17.10 38.82
CA ARG A 97 9.80 -16.95 39.12
C ARG A 97 9.04 -16.22 38.01
N GLU A 98 9.67 -15.28 37.30
CA GLU A 98 9.17 -14.76 36.00
C GLU A 98 8.83 -15.90 35.03
N PHE A 99 9.68 -16.93 35.09
CA PHE A 99 9.70 -18.09 34.20
C PHE A 99 8.59 -19.13 34.45
N CYS A 100 8.08 -19.23 35.69
CA CYS A 100 7.03 -20.22 36.03
C CYS A 100 5.61 -19.75 35.68
N LEU A 101 5.39 -18.44 35.55
CA LEU A 101 4.05 -17.86 35.42
C LEU A 101 3.57 -17.70 33.98
N SER A 102 4.46 -17.65 32.98
CA SER A 102 3.99 -17.60 31.59
C SER A 102 3.44 -18.95 31.08
N LEU A 103 3.65 -20.07 31.80
CA LEU A 103 3.42 -21.43 31.26
C LEU A 103 2.53 -22.40 32.07
N THR A 104 1.84 -22.00 33.14
CA THR A 104 1.19 -22.99 34.06
C THR A 104 -0.32 -22.94 34.33
N GLU A 105 -1.14 -22.08 33.71
CA GLU A 105 -2.61 -22.18 33.87
C GLU A 105 -3.35 -22.84 32.70
N TYR A 106 -3.03 -24.10 32.35
CA TYR A 106 -3.94 -24.95 31.55
C TYR A 106 -3.65 -26.44 31.74
N SER A 107 -3.94 -26.96 32.94
CA SER A 107 -4.25 -28.39 33.13
C SER A 107 -4.67 -28.66 34.59
N VAL A 108 -5.96 -28.76 34.89
CA VAL A 108 -6.55 -29.80 35.77
C VAL A 108 -8.06 -29.90 35.47
N SER A 109 -8.48 -31.08 34.99
CA SER A 109 -9.86 -31.56 35.02
C SER A 109 -10.12 -32.31 36.33
N GLY A 110 -11.27 -32.01 36.97
CA GLY A 110 -11.97 -32.94 37.88
C GLY A 110 -11.97 -32.57 39.37
N PHE A 111 -13.06 -31.95 39.87
CA PHE A 111 -14.05 -32.56 40.78
C PHE A 111 -15.09 -31.51 41.29
N GLY A 112 -16.39 -31.74 41.01
CA GLY A 112 -17.46 -31.72 42.03
C GLY A 112 -18.19 -30.42 42.46
N MET A 113 -18.85 -29.73 41.52
CA MET A 113 -20.11 -28.93 41.58
C MET A 113 -20.63 -28.23 42.87
N ASN A 114 -20.97 -26.94 42.74
CA ASN A 114 -22.36 -26.43 42.70
C ASN A 114 -22.45 -25.07 41.97
N GLU A 115 -23.51 -24.89 41.18
CA GLU A 115 -23.71 -23.89 40.11
C GLU A 115 -24.17 -22.51 40.59
N GLU A 116 -23.58 -21.44 40.04
CA GLU A 116 -24.30 -20.33 39.38
C GLU A 116 -23.31 -19.46 38.58
N PHE A 117 -23.60 -19.27 37.28
CA PHE A 117 -22.86 -18.49 36.27
C PHE A 117 -21.46 -18.98 35.85
N CYS A 118 -21.46 -19.96 34.95
CA CYS A 118 -20.34 -20.28 34.08
C CYS A 118 -20.74 -20.01 32.62
N THR A 119 -20.36 -18.84 32.08
CA THR A 119 -20.33 -18.61 30.64
C THR A 119 -18.88 -18.38 30.22
N ARG A 120 -18.32 -19.41 29.59
CA ARG A 120 -17.13 -19.34 28.73
C ARG A 120 -17.34 -18.25 27.68
N GLU A 121 -16.53 -17.21 27.68
CA GLU A 121 -16.06 -16.47 26.51
C GLU A 121 -14.97 -15.46 26.94
N PHE A 122 -13.95 -15.25 26.10
CA PHE A 122 -12.73 -14.43 26.31
C PHE A 122 -11.54 -15.07 27.04
N CYS A 123 -10.96 -16.12 26.44
CA CYS A 123 -9.50 -16.26 26.41
C CYS A 123 -9.04 -15.95 24.98
N LEU A 124 -8.63 -14.71 24.72
CA LEU A 124 -7.94 -14.35 23.48
C LEU A 124 -6.45 -14.64 23.64
N SER A 125 -5.91 -15.29 22.61
CA SER A 125 -4.54 -15.75 22.43
C SER A 125 -3.46 -14.73 22.80
N LEU A 126 -2.59 -15.07 23.74
CA LEU A 126 -1.28 -14.44 23.91
C LEU A 126 -0.29 -15.16 22.97
N THR A 127 0.20 -14.47 21.94
CA THR A 127 1.34 -14.93 21.13
C THR A 127 2.64 -14.53 21.86
N GLU A 128 3.55 -15.46 22.10
CA GLU A 128 4.87 -15.21 22.73
C GLU A 128 5.99 -15.21 21.65
N ILE A 129 6.92 -14.25 21.69
CA ILE A 129 8.08 -14.20 20.76
C ILE A 129 9.35 -14.57 21.54
N HIS A 130 9.93 -15.74 21.25
CA HIS A 130 11.12 -16.24 21.94
C HIS A 130 12.42 -15.96 21.16
N LEU A 131 13.44 -15.45 21.87
CA LEU A 131 14.80 -15.21 21.37
C LEU A 131 15.79 -16.16 22.07
N LEU A 132 16.58 -16.89 21.31
CA LEU A 132 17.52 -17.89 21.82
C LEU A 132 18.95 -17.51 21.43
N SER A 133 19.67 -16.81 22.32
CA SER A 133 21.13 -16.86 22.53
C SER A 133 21.75 -15.47 22.67
N TYR A 134 22.71 -15.34 23.59
CA TYR A 134 23.88 -14.48 23.51
C TYR A 134 25.05 -15.35 23.98
N GLN A 135 25.97 -15.66 23.06
CA GLN A 135 27.14 -16.54 23.20
C GLN A 135 26.87 -17.99 23.68
N SER A 136 27.08 -18.94 22.76
CA SER A 136 27.37 -20.37 23.02
C SER A 136 26.35 -21.15 23.88
N THR A 137 25.06 -21.06 23.58
CA THR A 137 24.08 -22.02 24.13
C THR A 137 23.18 -22.52 23.03
N ASP A 138 23.28 -23.81 22.73
CA ASP A 138 22.39 -24.46 21.78
C ASP A 138 20.99 -24.57 22.42
N PRO A 139 19.88 -24.32 21.68
CA PRO A 139 18.53 -24.55 22.20
C PRO A 139 18.32 -25.95 22.79
N SER A 140 19.07 -26.95 22.30
CA SER A 140 19.09 -28.30 22.86
C SER A 140 19.73 -28.41 24.24
N ASP A 141 20.67 -27.53 24.60
CA ASP A 141 21.29 -27.45 25.93
C ASP A 141 20.33 -26.81 26.94
N VAL A 142 19.55 -25.81 26.52
CA VAL A 142 18.44 -25.22 27.31
C VAL A 142 17.33 -26.26 27.52
N ARG A 143 16.92 -26.96 26.45
CA ARG A 143 15.84 -27.96 26.49
C ARG A 143 16.20 -29.16 27.34
N ARG A 144 17.42 -29.68 27.20
CA ARG A 144 17.91 -30.87 27.92
C ARG A 144 18.61 -30.51 29.24
N GLN A 145 18.76 -29.22 29.55
CA GLN A 145 19.41 -28.67 30.75
C GLN A 145 20.80 -29.27 30.97
N LYS A 146 21.63 -29.23 29.93
CA LYS A 146 23.02 -29.75 29.93
C LYS A 146 24.03 -28.65 30.22
N ASP A 147 25.27 -29.04 30.52
CA ASP A 147 26.41 -28.15 30.76
C ASP A 147 26.16 -27.13 31.89
N SER A 148 26.23 -25.82 31.61
CA SER A 148 26.08 -24.77 32.63
C SER A 148 24.73 -24.81 33.33
N PHE A 149 23.66 -25.15 32.61
CA PHE A 149 22.31 -25.27 33.19
C PHE A 149 22.20 -26.48 34.12
N GLU A 150 22.91 -27.58 33.85
CA GLU A 150 22.89 -28.77 34.70
C GLU A 150 23.48 -28.45 36.08
N GLN A 151 24.67 -27.86 36.09
CA GLN A 151 25.39 -27.48 37.30
C GLN A 151 24.64 -26.41 38.11
N ASP A 152 24.01 -25.45 37.42
CA ASP A 152 23.19 -24.42 38.05
C ASP A 152 21.95 -25.03 38.71
N PHE A 153 21.19 -25.87 38.01
CA PHE A 153 20.00 -26.47 38.58
C PHE A 153 20.31 -27.46 39.70
N GLU A 154 21.46 -28.15 39.70
CA GLU A 154 21.92 -28.91 40.86
C GLU A 154 22.17 -28.02 42.09
N ASN A 155 22.81 -26.87 41.89
CA ASN A 155 23.06 -25.91 42.97
C ASN A 155 21.76 -25.29 43.49
N HIS A 156 20.81 -24.98 42.61
CA HIS A 156 19.49 -24.50 43.00
C HIS A 156 18.68 -25.59 43.72
N SER A 157 18.82 -26.86 43.32
CA SER A 157 18.12 -27.99 43.96
C SER A 157 18.48 -28.13 45.43
N LYS A 158 19.73 -27.83 45.79
CA LYS A 158 20.21 -27.82 47.18
C LYS A 158 19.57 -26.71 48.04
N ARG A 159 19.14 -25.60 47.43
CA ARG A 159 18.65 -24.40 48.12
C ARG A 159 17.13 -24.23 48.08
N PHE A 160 16.47 -24.67 47.00
CA PHE A 160 15.06 -24.38 46.74
C PHE A 160 14.15 -25.63 46.60
N GLY A 161 14.72 -26.83 46.73
CA GLY A 161 13.96 -28.09 46.82
C GLY A 161 12.98 -28.31 45.67
N GLU A 162 11.71 -28.57 45.99
CA GLU A 162 10.66 -28.90 45.01
C GLU A 162 10.37 -27.80 43.96
N LYS A 163 10.68 -26.53 44.26
CA LYS A 163 10.48 -25.42 43.29
C LYS A 163 11.34 -25.60 42.04
N VAL A 164 12.48 -26.28 42.14
CA VAL A 164 13.41 -26.50 41.03
C VAL A 164 12.83 -27.43 39.97
N VAL A 165 11.92 -28.34 40.35
CA VAL A 165 11.23 -29.21 39.39
C VAL A 165 10.41 -28.39 38.40
N LYS A 166 9.66 -27.38 38.89
CA LYS A 166 8.88 -26.47 38.03
C LYS A 166 9.77 -25.63 37.10
N TRP A 167 10.95 -25.22 37.58
CA TRP A 167 11.93 -24.49 36.77
C TRP A 167 12.52 -25.35 35.66
N ARG A 168 12.83 -26.61 35.96
CA ARG A 168 13.30 -27.58 34.96
C ARG A 168 12.24 -27.88 33.91
N GLU A 169 10.97 -28.00 34.28
CA GLU A 169 9.87 -28.22 33.33
C GLU A 169 9.67 -27.05 32.37
N ALA A 170 9.70 -25.81 32.89
CA ALA A 170 9.56 -24.63 32.03
C ALA A 170 10.79 -24.43 31.10
N MET A 171 12.01 -24.82 31.51
CA MET A 171 13.22 -24.77 30.65
C MET A 171 13.18 -25.78 29.53
N ASN A 172 12.63 -26.96 29.80
CA ASN A 172 12.33 -27.93 28.76
C ASN A 172 11.34 -27.36 27.74
N LYS A 173 10.23 -26.74 28.20
CA LYS A 173 9.23 -26.12 27.32
C LYS A 173 9.86 -25.01 26.47
N ILE A 174 10.59 -24.07 27.06
CA ILE A 174 11.17 -22.93 26.34
C ILE A 174 12.27 -23.34 25.37
N GLY A 175 13.12 -24.30 25.73
CA GLY A 175 14.09 -24.88 24.79
C GLY A 175 13.44 -25.70 23.65
N GLY A 176 12.14 -26.01 23.75
CA GLY A 176 11.34 -26.65 22.72
C GLY A 176 10.68 -25.68 21.73
N ILE A 177 10.73 -24.37 21.96
CA ILE A 177 10.10 -23.35 21.12
C ILE A 177 11.09 -22.85 20.06
N SER A 178 10.64 -22.71 18.81
CA SER A 178 11.46 -22.17 17.73
C SER A 178 11.73 -20.67 17.97
N GLY A 179 12.99 -20.31 18.21
CA GLY A 179 13.44 -18.93 18.42
C GLY A 179 14.56 -18.51 17.46
N PHE A 180 15.05 -17.28 17.63
CA PHE A 180 16.14 -16.72 16.83
C PHE A 180 17.49 -16.90 17.49
N VAL A 181 18.50 -17.33 16.73
CA VAL A 181 19.89 -17.48 17.19
C VAL A 181 20.66 -16.18 16.99
N PHE A 182 21.28 -15.66 18.06
CA PHE A 182 22.12 -14.47 18.00
C PHE A 182 23.53 -14.79 17.48
N GLU A 183 23.86 -14.18 16.35
CA GLU A 183 25.23 -14.09 15.84
C GLU A 183 25.72 -12.64 15.98
N PRO A 184 26.88 -12.40 16.64
CA PRO A 184 27.38 -11.03 16.85
C PRO A 184 27.53 -10.20 15.57
N SER A 185 27.80 -10.85 14.43
CA SER A 185 27.95 -10.23 13.12
C SER A 185 26.63 -9.81 12.46
N LYS A 186 25.48 -10.33 12.92
CA LYS A 186 24.13 -10.06 12.36
C LYS A 186 23.19 -9.43 13.40
N LYS A 187 23.75 -8.80 14.44
CA LYS A 187 23.02 -8.21 15.55
C LYS A 187 21.92 -7.24 15.08
N ASP A 188 22.24 -6.33 14.17
CA ASP A 188 21.32 -5.28 13.73
C ASP A 188 20.20 -5.83 12.83
N ASP A 189 20.52 -6.81 11.98
CA ASP A 189 19.54 -7.52 11.16
C ASP A 189 18.54 -8.29 12.03
N LEU A 190 19.04 -8.94 13.09
CA LEU A 190 18.20 -9.64 14.04
C LEU A 190 17.28 -8.67 14.79
N ILE A 191 17.79 -7.53 15.28
CA ILE A 191 16.96 -6.50 15.93
C ILE A 191 15.88 -5.99 14.98
N ARG A 192 16.22 -5.66 13.72
CA ARG A 192 15.24 -5.22 12.71
C ARG A 192 14.16 -6.28 12.48
N LEU A 193 14.54 -7.55 12.40
CA LEU A 193 13.61 -8.65 12.17
C LEU A 193 12.67 -8.87 13.36
N LEU A 194 13.19 -8.76 14.58
CA LEU A 194 12.42 -8.84 15.82
C LEU A 194 11.43 -7.70 15.95
N VAL A 195 11.85 -6.46 15.70
CA VAL A 195 10.96 -5.29 15.71
C VAL A 195 9.84 -5.48 14.69
N LYS A 196 10.15 -5.95 13.48
CA LYS A 196 9.14 -6.25 12.45
C LYS A 196 8.18 -7.36 12.90
N ARG A 197 8.68 -8.40 13.57
CA ARG A 197 7.86 -9.50 14.11
C ARG A 197 6.94 -9.01 15.22
N VAL A 198 7.44 -8.25 16.19
CA VAL A 198 6.66 -7.62 17.27
C VAL A 198 5.57 -6.73 16.69
N LEU A 199 5.88 -5.88 15.72
CA LEU A 199 4.90 -5.03 15.04
C LEU A 199 3.84 -5.83 14.29
N THR A 200 4.19 -7.00 13.76
CA THR A 200 3.22 -7.89 13.09
C THR A 200 2.30 -8.55 14.12
N GLU A 201 2.85 -9.06 15.22
CA GLU A 201 2.09 -9.74 16.27
C GLU A 201 1.17 -8.77 17.05
N LEU A 202 1.63 -7.54 17.32
CA LEU A 202 0.80 -6.46 17.88
C LEU A 202 -0.30 -6.00 16.90
N ARG A 203 -0.13 -6.21 15.59
CA ARG A 203 -1.16 -5.93 14.58
C ARG A 203 -2.20 -7.04 14.47
N THR A 204 -1.87 -8.26 14.87
CA THR A 204 -2.72 -9.45 14.73
C THR A 204 -3.45 -9.85 16.00
N THR A 205 -3.38 -9.10 17.10
CA THR A 205 -4.19 -9.36 18.29
C THR A 205 -5.68 -9.16 17.96
N PRO A 206 -6.50 -10.21 17.80
CA PRO A 206 -7.88 -10.08 17.37
C PRO A 206 -8.76 -9.81 18.60
N VAL A 207 -9.56 -8.75 18.59
CA VAL A 207 -10.89 -8.88 19.20
C VAL A 207 -11.67 -9.75 18.22
N GLY A 208 -11.92 -11.00 18.60
CA GLY A 208 -12.66 -11.96 17.79
C GLY A 208 -14.02 -11.39 17.38
N ILE A 209 -14.21 -11.17 16.08
CA ILE A 209 -15.53 -10.92 15.50
C ILE A 209 -15.95 -12.20 14.80
N ALA A 210 -17.11 -12.70 15.22
CA ALA A 210 -17.76 -13.87 14.65
C ALA A 210 -17.99 -13.71 13.14
N THR A 211 -17.89 -14.83 12.45
CA THR A 211 -18.29 -15.02 11.06
C THR A 211 -19.73 -14.55 10.83
N TYR A 212 -19.91 -13.82 9.73
CA TYR A 212 -21.16 -13.24 9.17
C TYR A 212 -21.47 -11.78 9.53
N THR A 213 -20.83 -10.86 8.81
CA THR A 213 -21.48 -9.58 8.44
C THR A 213 -21.18 -9.22 7.00
N VAL A 214 -22.04 -9.70 6.08
CA VAL A 214 -22.14 -9.14 4.74
C VAL A 214 -22.85 -7.78 4.85
N GLY A 215 -22.24 -6.71 4.36
CA GLY A 215 -22.90 -5.41 4.16
C GLY A 215 -22.51 -4.26 5.10
N LEU A 216 -21.48 -4.42 5.94
CA LEU A 216 -21.00 -3.31 6.79
C LEU A 216 -20.02 -2.37 6.10
N ASP A 217 -19.21 -2.83 5.14
CA ASP A 217 -18.16 -1.99 4.54
C ASP A 217 -18.73 -0.74 3.84
N SER A 218 -19.81 -0.90 3.06
CA SER A 218 -20.47 0.23 2.39
C SER A 218 -21.19 1.20 3.33
N ARG A 219 -21.61 0.74 4.52
CA ARG A 219 -22.29 1.55 5.54
C ARG A 219 -21.29 2.26 6.46
N VAL A 220 -20.14 1.62 6.73
CA VAL A 220 -19.01 2.21 7.47
C VAL A 220 -18.29 3.28 6.64
N GLU A 221 -18.20 3.11 5.32
CA GLU A 221 -17.72 4.17 4.41
C GLU A 221 -18.64 5.40 4.38
N HIS A 222 -19.96 5.21 4.50
CA HIS A 222 -20.92 6.32 4.59
C HIS A 222 -20.94 7.01 5.96
N LEU A 223 -20.45 6.35 7.02
CA LEU A 223 -20.47 6.82 8.42
C LEU A 223 -19.16 7.46 8.90
N LYS A 224 -18.09 7.47 8.09
CA LYS A 224 -16.83 8.17 8.43
C LYS A 224 -16.93 9.69 8.21
N LYS A 225 -17.80 10.37 8.97
CA LYS A 225 -17.62 11.78 9.34
C LYS A 225 -17.06 11.81 10.76
N ARG A 226 -15.73 11.96 10.88
CA ARG A 226 -15.05 12.06 12.18
C ARG A 226 -14.79 13.52 12.52
N MET A 227 -15.05 13.90 13.77
CA MET A 227 -14.80 15.26 14.27
C MET A 227 -13.29 15.47 14.44
N LYS A 228 -12.80 16.64 14.01
CA LYS A 228 -11.38 16.98 14.21
C LYS A 228 -11.12 17.44 15.64
N ARG A 229 -9.87 17.29 16.11
CA ARG A 229 -9.43 17.75 17.44
C ARG A 229 -9.78 19.21 17.69
N GLU A 230 -9.45 20.07 16.72
CA GLU A 230 -9.68 21.52 16.87
C GLU A 230 -11.18 21.85 16.92
N GLU A 231 -12.01 21.19 16.13
CA GLU A 231 -13.47 21.36 16.18
C GLU A 231 -14.02 20.99 17.57
N ALA A 232 -13.52 19.91 18.17
CA ALA A 232 -13.94 19.51 19.51
C ALA A 232 -13.45 20.48 20.60
N ILE A 233 -12.23 21.01 20.44
CA ILE A 233 -11.70 22.05 21.32
C ILE A 233 -12.62 23.27 21.29
N ASP A 234 -13.01 23.72 20.10
CA ASP A 234 -13.88 24.89 19.91
C ASP A 234 -15.25 24.69 20.56
N VAL A 235 -15.87 23.54 20.33
CA VAL A 235 -17.19 23.20 20.92
C VAL A 235 -17.12 23.15 22.45
N LEU A 236 -16.10 22.48 23.00
CA LEU A 236 -15.94 22.34 24.45
C LEU A 236 -15.56 23.67 25.13
N LYS A 237 -14.70 24.47 24.50
CA LYS A 237 -14.32 25.80 24.98
C LYS A 237 -15.53 26.74 24.98
N GLY A 238 -16.31 26.72 23.90
CA GLY A 238 -17.60 27.40 23.81
C GLY A 238 -18.62 26.95 24.86
N CYS A 239 -18.52 25.70 25.33
CA CYS A 239 -19.33 25.20 26.43
C CYS A 239 -18.84 25.65 27.83
N GLY A 240 -17.68 26.29 27.94
CA GLY A 240 -17.06 26.75 29.18
C GLY A 240 -16.05 25.76 29.79
N PHE A 241 -15.64 24.72 29.04
CA PHE A 241 -14.69 23.73 29.50
C PHE A 241 -13.24 24.10 29.11
N ARG A 242 -12.26 23.66 29.92
CA ARG A 242 -10.83 23.72 29.58
C ARG A 242 -10.49 22.63 28.56
N ALA A 243 -10.96 22.81 27.33
CA ALA A 243 -11.00 21.78 26.30
C ALA A 243 -9.63 21.22 25.93
N GLU A 244 -8.61 22.07 25.79
CA GLU A 244 -7.23 21.65 25.48
C GLU A 244 -6.65 20.76 26.58
N THR A 245 -6.82 21.15 27.85
CA THR A 245 -6.38 20.35 29.00
C THR A 245 -7.15 19.04 29.06
N ALA A 246 -8.48 19.09 28.87
CA ALA A 246 -9.32 17.91 28.93
C ALA A 246 -8.96 16.89 27.82
N ILE A 247 -8.86 17.32 26.56
CA ILE A 247 -8.49 16.44 25.45
C ILE A 247 -7.06 15.92 25.64
N THR A 248 -6.12 16.74 26.07
CA THR A 248 -4.75 16.29 26.39
C THR A 248 -4.76 15.21 27.47
N VAL A 249 -5.50 15.42 28.57
CA VAL A 249 -5.64 14.42 29.65
C VAL A 249 -6.30 13.14 29.13
N LEU A 250 -7.32 13.24 28.28
CA LEU A 250 -7.99 12.09 27.67
C LEU A 250 -7.07 11.32 26.71
N THR A 251 -6.22 12.02 25.96
CA THR A 251 -5.21 11.42 25.08
C THR A 251 -4.11 10.72 25.89
N VAL A 252 -3.60 11.38 26.93
CA VAL A 252 -2.62 10.80 27.87
C VAL A 252 -3.19 9.57 28.58
N LYS A 253 -4.50 9.57 28.91
CA LYS A 253 -5.21 8.40 29.46
C LYS A 253 -5.66 7.39 28.39
N CYS A 254 -5.29 7.62 27.12
CA CYS A 254 -5.66 6.80 25.96
C CYS A 254 -7.17 6.51 25.83
N LEU A 255 -8.03 7.38 26.36
CA LEU A 255 -9.48 7.31 26.23
C LEU A 255 -9.94 7.88 24.88
N VAL A 256 -9.14 8.78 24.32
CA VAL A 256 -9.25 9.32 22.97
C VAL A 256 -7.86 9.23 22.31
N LYS A 257 -7.80 9.00 21.02
CA LYS A 257 -6.58 9.06 20.19
C LYS A 257 -6.76 10.15 19.14
N ILE A 258 -5.67 10.78 18.73
CA ILE A 258 -5.65 11.72 17.61
C ILE A 258 -5.00 11.00 16.43
N GLY A 259 -5.75 10.80 15.35
CA GLY A 259 -5.25 10.18 14.12
C GLY A 259 -4.29 11.08 13.35
N ALA A 260 -3.65 10.54 12.31
CA ALA A 260 -2.70 11.28 11.47
C ALA A 260 -3.27 12.58 10.87
N ASP A 261 -4.58 12.59 10.57
CA ASP A 261 -5.30 13.76 10.01
C ASP A 261 -5.90 14.70 11.09
N ASN A 262 -5.41 14.61 12.34
CA ASN A 262 -5.93 15.33 13.50
C ASN A 262 -7.40 14.97 13.86
N GLU A 263 -7.87 13.79 13.45
CA GLU A 263 -9.21 13.27 13.78
C GLU A 263 -9.24 12.72 15.20
N LEU A 264 -10.29 13.04 15.97
CA LEU A 264 -10.51 12.42 17.27
C LEU A 264 -11.13 11.04 17.09
N TRP A 265 -10.47 10.05 17.68
CA TRP A 265 -10.91 8.67 17.69
C TRP A 265 -11.10 8.19 19.12
N MET A 266 -12.25 7.56 19.40
CA MET A 266 -12.53 6.91 20.67
C MET A 266 -12.84 5.44 20.39
N HIS A 267 -12.41 4.55 21.29
CA HIS A 267 -12.70 3.13 21.17
C HIS A 267 -14.22 2.88 21.23
N ASP A 268 -14.72 1.98 20.39
CA ASP A 268 -16.15 1.68 20.26
C ASP A 268 -16.79 1.26 21.60
N GLN A 269 -16.10 0.45 22.40
CA GLN A 269 -16.57 0.08 23.74
C GLN A 269 -16.69 1.27 24.70
N LEU A 270 -15.78 2.26 24.67
CA LEU A 270 -15.87 3.44 25.52
C LEU A 270 -17.04 4.34 25.09
N ARG A 271 -17.23 4.47 23.78
CA ARG A 271 -18.37 5.16 23.19
C ARG A 271 -19.68 4.49 23.61
N ASP A 272 -19.76 3.17 23.50
CA ASP A 272 -20.99 2.42 23.75
C ASP A 272 -21.28 2.31 25.26
N MET A 273 -20.25 2.23 26.11
CA MET A 273 -20.39 2.41 27.56
C MET A 273 -20.97 3.80 27.91
N GLY A 274 -20.42 4.87 27.32
CA GLY A 274 -20.93 6.23 27.51
C GLY A 274 -22.39 6.40 27.05
N ARG A 275 -22.76 5.74 25.95
CA ARG A 275 -24.14 5.67 25.46
C ARG A 275 -25.04 4.91 26.43
N GLN A 276 -24.58 3.78 26.98
CA GLN A 276 -25.35 3.00 27.94
C GLN A 276 -25.62 3.77 29.24
N ILE A 277 -24.66 4.55 29.72
CA ILE A 277 -24.84 5.42 30.89
C ILE A 277 -26.02 6.37 30.68
N VAL A 278 -26.12 6.98 29.50
CA VAL A 278 -27.23 7.90 29.17
C VAL A 278 -28.55 7.14 28.95
N ILE A 279 -28.53 5.94 28.37
CA ILE A 279 -29.73 5.09 28.25
C ILE A 279 -30.29 4.74 29.64
N ASN A 280 -29.41 4.46 30.61
CA ASN A 280 -29.76 4.12 31.99
C ASN A 280 -30.33 5.31 32.79
N GLU A 281 -30.19 6.56 32.32
CA GLU A 281 -30.86 7.71 32.95
C GLU A 281 -32.38 7.55 32.90
N ASN A 282 -32.92 6.99 31.81
CA ASN A 282 -34.32 6.61 31.70
C ASN A 282 -34.54 5.60 30.56
N LEU A 283 -34.82 4.34 30.91
CA LEU A 283 -35.02 3.27 29.93
C LEU A 283 -36.31 3.44 29.10
N GLY A 284 -37.37 4.01 29.70
CA GLY A 284 -38.72 4.03 29.11
C GLY A 284 -39.08 5.28 28.30
N ASP A 285 -38.48 6.43 28.62
CA ASP A 285 -38.76 7.69 27.90
C ASP A 285 -37.46 8.39 27.47
N PRO A 286 -37.11 8.35 26.17
CA PRO A 286 -35.96 9.08 25.66
C PRO A 286 -36.02 10.60 25.93
N GLY A 287 -37.22 11.20 26.05
CA GLY A 287 -37.39 12.63 26.35
C GLY A 287 -36.87 13.05 27.72
N MET A 288 -36.60 12.09 28.61
CA MET A 288 -36.05 12.30 29.96
C MET A 288 -34.52 12.08 30.03
N ARG A 289 -33.86 11.74 28.92
CA ARG A 289 -32.40 11.53 28.87
C ARG A 289 -31.64 12.82 28.56
N SER A 290 -30.40 12.90 29.00
CA SER A 290 -29.52 14.06 28.86
C SER A 290 -28.98 14.25 27.45
N ARG A 291 -28.81 13.15 26.69
CA ARG A 291 -28.32 13.18 25.31
C ARG A 291 -29.11 12.23 24.42
N LEU A 292 -29.35 12.65 23.19
CA LEU A 292 -30.06 11.87 22.17
C LEU A 292 -29.23 11.79 20.89
N TRP A 293 -29.01 10.57 20.39
CA TRP A 293 -28.30 10.29 19.12
C TRP A 293 -28.96 9.21 18.28
N ASP A 294 -29.89 8.41 18.82
CA ASP A 294 -30.65 7.43 18.06
C ASP A 294 -31.78 8.12 17.29
N ARG A 295 -31.88 7.85 15.99
CA ARG A 295 -32.86 8.50 15.11
C ARG A 295 -34.30 8.18 15.51
N GLY A 296 -34.59 6.94 15.89
CA GLY A 296 -35.94 6.50 16.27
C GLY A 296 -36.41 7.20 17.55
N ASP A 297 -35.55 7.22 18.57
CA ASP A 297 -35.80 7.90 19.83
C ASP A 297 -36.01 9.42 19.63
N ILE A 298 -35.12 10.07 18.88
CA ILE A 298 -35.22 11.51 18.60
C ILE A 298 -36.53 11.83 17.88
N MET A 299 -36.87 11.07 16.83
CA MET A 299 -38.08 11.32 16.05
C MET A 299 -39.34 11.12 16.90
N THR A 300 -39.33 10.16 17.83
CA THR A 300 -40.41 9.93 18.79
C THR A 300 -40.55 11.11 19.76
N VAL A 301 -39.44 11.64 20.26
CA VAL A 301 -39.41 12.80 21.17
C VAL A 301 -39.88 14.07 20.45
N LEU A 302 -39.40 14.33 19.23
CA LEU A 302 -39.72 15.55 18.48
C LEU A 302 -41.17 15.54 17.94
N ARG A 303 -41.63 14.44 17.32
CA ARG A 303 -43.01 14.36 16.78
C ARG A 303 -44.08 14.49 17.86
N ASN A 304 -43.85 13.87 19.01
CA ASN A 304 -44.79 13.90 20.13
C ASN A 304 -44.55 15.07 21.11
N LYS A 305 -43.61 15.97 20.81
CA LYS A 305 -43.23 17.11 21.67
C LYS A 305 -42.93 16.70 23.12
N LYS A 306 -42.32 15.53 23.31
CA LYS A 306 -41.98 14.94 24.61
C LYS A 306 -40.62 15.40 25.17
N GLY A 307 -39.93 16.32 24.47
CA GLY A 307 -38.68 16.88 24.95
C GLY A 307 -38.84 17.53 26.32
N THR A 308 -37.90 17.33 27.23
CA THR A 308 -37.93 17.96 28.55
C THR A 308 -36.67 18.78 28.80
N ARG A 309 -36.66 19.51 29.93
CA ARG A 309 -35.49 20.26 30.40
C ARG A 309 -34.26 19.38 30.71
N LEU A 310 -34.40 18.06 30.73
CA LEU A 310 -33.26 17.16 30.96
C LEU A 310 -32.39 17.00 29.71
N VAL A 311 -32.97 17.15 28.51
CA VAL A 311 -32.26 17.03 27.24
C VAL A 311 -31.27 18.18 27.09
N GLN A 312 -29.98 17.86 27.04
CA GLN A 312 -28.86 18.81 26.92
C GLN A 312 -28.14 18.71 25.58
N GLY A 313 -28.21 17.57 24.88
CA GLY A 313 -27.63 17.38 23.56
C GLY A 313 -28.49 16.53 22.62
N LEU A 314 -28.57 16.92 21.35
CA LEU A 314 -29.35 16.23 20.33
C LEU A 314 -28.57 16.20 19.01
N ILE A 315 -28.38 14.99 18.46
CA ILE A 315 -27.71 14.76 17.18
C ILE A 315 -28.64 14.00 16.24
N LEU A 316 -29.12 14.66 15.20
CA LEU A 316 -30.03 14.12 14.19
C LEU A 316 -29.58 14.52 12.79
N ASP A 317 -28.96 13.61 12.06
CA ASP A 317 -28.56 13.83 10.66
C ASP A 317 -29.53 13.14 9.70
N PHE A 318 -29.91 13.84 8.63
CA PHE A 318 -30.64 13.27 7.51
C PHE A 318 -29.67 12.90 6.36
N GLU A 319 -30.02 11.92 5.54
CA GLU A 319 -29.21 11.58 4.36
C GLU A 319 -29.16 12.79 3.40
N LYS A 320 -27.97 13.08 2.87
CA LYS A 320 -27.79 14.13 1.85
C LYS A 320 -28.65 13.75 0.64
N LYS A 321 -29.65 14.55 0.29
CA LYS A 321 -30.39 14.40 -0.97
C LYS A 321 -29.36 14.49 -2.11
N ASN A 322 -28.95 13.35 -2.65
CA ASN A 322 -28.17 13.33 -3.88
C ASN A 322 -28.98 14.07 -4.94
N ASP A 323 -28.33 14.92 -5.73
CA ASP A 323 -28.98 15.67 -6.79
C ASP A 323 -29.36 14.73 -7.93
N VAL A 324 -30.44 13.96 -7.73
CA VAL A 324 -31.01 13.00 -8.69
C VAL A 324 -31.49 13.74 -9.95
N ARG A 325 -31.51 15.08 -10.00
CA ARG A 325 -31.79 15.85 -11.22
C ARG A 325 -30.69 15.76 -12.28
N ALA A 326 -29.43 15.54 -11.91
CA ALA A 326 -28.36 15.32 -12.89
C ALA A 326 -28.39 13.93 -13.53
N GLN A 327 -29.01 12.93 -12.87
CA GLN A 327 -29.23 11.61 -13.44
C GLN A 327 -30.61 11.44 -14.10
N LYS A 328 -31.64 12.21 -13.70
CA LYS A 328 -32.98 12.11 -14.31
C LYS A 328 -33.01 12.47 -15.80
N SER A 329 -32.13 13.34 -16.28
CA SER A 329 -32.10 13.74 -17.70
C SER A 329 -31.44 12.69 -18.62
N SER A 330 -30.70 11.73 -18.08
CA SER A 330 -30.05 10.66 -18.85
C SER A 330 -30.96 9.45 -19.07
N TRP A 331 -31.82 9.12 -18.09
CA TRP A 331 -32.60 7.88 -18.13
C TRP A 331 -34.02 8.00 -18.71
N VAL A 332 -34.58 9.20 -18.84
CA VAL A 332 -35.97 9.36 -19.36
C VAL A 332 -36.07 9.21 -20.90
N ARG A 333 -34.96 9.02 -21.62
CA ARG A 333 -34.99 8.68 -23.07
C ARG A 333 -34.84 7.20 -23.39
N ALA A 334 -34.63 6.34 -22.39
CA ALA A 334 -34.45 4.92 -22.62
C ALA A 334 -35.39 4.15 -21.70
N LEU A 335 -36.59 3.84 -22.22
CA LEU A 335 -37.29 2.53 -22.15
C LEU A 335 -38.83 2.69 -22.14
N ASN A 336 -39.47 1.89 -23.00
CA ASN A 336 -40.91 1.57 -23.00
C ASN A 336 -41.15 0.29 -22.18
N PRO A 337 -42.36 0.07 -21.62
CA PRO A 337 -42.59 -0.91 -20.54
C PRO A 337 -43.13 -2.26 -21.05
N SER A 338 -42.75 -3.37 -20.38
CA SER A 338 -43.48 -4.66 -20.48
C SER A 338 -43.63 -5.33 -19.10
N SER A 339 -44.69 -6.13 -18.98
CA SER A 339 -45.48 -6.46 -17.78
C SER A 339 -44.81 -7.29 -16.67
N ALA A 340 -43.60 -7.83 -16.86
CA ALA A 340 -42.82 -8.39 -15.75
C ALA A 340 -42.18 -7.29 -14.90
N LEU A 341 -41.96 -6.12 -15.51
CA LEU A 341 -41.49 -4.93 -14.84
C LEU A 341 -42.56 -4.38 -13.89
N ASP A 342 -43.87 -4.60 -14.11
CA ASP A 342 -44.90 -4.13 -13.17
C ASP A 342 -44.89 -4.92 -11.86
N CYS A 343 -44.63 -6.24 -11.90
CA CYS A 343 -44.49 -7.06 -10.69
C CYS A 343 -43.16 -6.80 -9.95
N LEU A 344 -42.08 -6.53 -10.69
CA LEU A 344 -40.80 -6.13 -10.11
C LEU A 344 -40.83 -4.70 -9.62
N ILE A 345 -41.53 -3.77 -10.28
CA ILE A 345 -41.80 -2.40 -9.83
C ILE A 345 -42.72 -2.44 -8.61
N GLU A 346 -43.69 -3.35 -8.50
CA GLU A 346 -44.48 -3.54 -7.28
C GLU A 346 -43.63 -4.11 -6.13
N LYS A 347 -42.72 -5.06 -6.39
CA LYS A 347 -41.76 -5.55 -5.37
C LYS A 347 -40.65 -4.54 -5.05
N TRP A 348 -40.24 -3.71 -6.01
CA TRP A 348 -39.32 -2.57 -5.83
C TRP A 348 -40.00 -1.46 -5.05
N LYS A 349 -41.28 -1.16 -5.34
CA LYS A 349 -42.15 -0.26 -4.58
C LYS A 349 -42.34 -0.79 -3.17
N MET A 350 -42.48 -2.09 -2.93
CA MET A 350 -42.57 -2.66 -1.58
C MET A 350 -41.23 -2.62 -0.81
N LEU A 351 -40.09 -2.77 -1.50
CA LEU A 351 -38.75 -2.70 -0.89
C LEU A 351 -38.22 -1.25 -0.72
N PHE A 352 -38.73 -0.29 -1.50
CA PHE A 352 -38.46 1.16 -1.39
C PHE A 352 -39.61 1.98 -0.80
N GLN A 353 -40.77 1.39 -0.48
CA GLN A 353 -41.87 2.08 0.23
C GLN A 353 -41.47 2.49 1.64
N GLN A 354 -40.38 1.95 2.19
CA GLN A 354 -39.79 2.49 3.43
C GLN A 354 -38.81 3.66 3.21
N ARG A 355 -38.40 3.96 1.97
CA ARG A 355 -37.54 5.11 1.63
C ARG A 355 -38.28 6.25 0.93
N GLU A 356 -39.45 6.01 0.33
CA GLU A 356 -40.21 7.07 -0.36
C GLU A 356 -41.05 7.98 0.57
N GLU A 357 -41.09 7.75 1.88
CA GLU A 357 -41.63 8.74 2.84
C GLU A 357 -40.59 9.78 3.31
N GLU A 358 -39.30 9.61 2.98
CA GLU A 358 -38.22 10.47 3.51
C GLU A 358 -38.09 11.82 2.79
N GLY A 359 -38.90 12.08 1.77
CA GLY A 359 -38.84 13.29 0.94
C GLY A 359 -39.20 14.61 1.65
N ASP A 360 -40.06 14.58 2.67
CA ASP A 360 -40.69 15.79 3.26
C ASP A 360 -40.82 15.74 4.80
N LEU A 361 -39.85 15.14 5.51
CA LEU A 361 -39.84 15.16 6.97
C LEU A 361 -39.42 16.53 7.52
N ILE A 362 -40.43 17.32 7.88
CA ILE A 362 -40.29 18.68 8.42
C ILE A 362 -40.32 18.64 9.96
N LEU A 363 -39.26 19.14 10.60
CA LEU A 363 -39.18 19.30 12.06
C LEU A 363 -39.94 20.56 12.49
N ASP A 364 -40.89 20.43 13.42
CA ASP A 364 -41.59 21.58 14.02
C ASP A 364 -40.74 22.18 15.15
N THR A 365 -40.38 23.46 15.02
CA THR A 365 -39.61 24.20 16.04
C THR A 365 -40.28 24.22 17.43
N GLU A 366 -41.61 24.07 17.53
CA GLU A 366 -42.30 24.01 18.84
C GLU A 366 -41.85 22.80 19.69
N ALA A 367 -41.32 21.73 19.08
CA ALA A 367 -40.82 20.57 19.80
C ALA A 367 -39.57 20.86 20.67
N PHE A 368 -38.83 21.93 20.35
CA PHE A 368 -37.62 22.32 21.09
C PHE A 368 -37.91 23.26 22.26
N LYS A 369 -39.11 23.83 22.34
CA LYS A 369 -39.49 24.88 23.30
C LYS A 369 -39.39 24.43 24.76
N SER A 370 -39.68 23.16 25.04
CA SER A 370 -39.60 22.58 26.39
C SER A 370 -38.17 22.14 26.78
N MET A 371 -37.26 22.01 25.82
CA MET A 371 -35.86 21.60 26.02
C MET A 371 -34.97 22.79 26.41
N VAL A 372 -35.36 23.52 27.46
CA VAL A 372 -34.73 24.80 27.84
C VAL A 372 -33.25 24.72 28.27
N ASN A 373 -32.70 23.52 28.48
CA ASN A 373 -31.29 23.28 28.81
C ASN A 373 -30.49 22.67 27.65
N LEU A 374 -31.06 22.61 26.45
CA LEU A 374 -30.37 22.10 25.27
C LEU A 374 -29.20 23.04 24.93
N ARG A 375 -27.99 22.48 24.89
CA ARG A 375 -26.73 23.19 24.66
C ARG A 375 -26.08 22.80 23.33
N LEU A 376 -26.28 21.56 22.90
CA LEU A 376 -25.68 20.97 21.70
C LEU A 376 -26.78 20.52 20.75
N LEU A 377 -26.84 21.10 19.55
CA LEU A 377 -27.82 20.74 18.54
C LEU A 377 -27.14 20.52 17.18
N GLN A 378 -27.24 19.30 16.67
CA GLN A 378 -26.83 18.94 15.32
C GLN A 378 -28.05 18.43 14.54
N ILE A 379 -28.39 19.12 13.45
CA ILE A 379 -29.57 18.86 12.60
C ILE A 379 -29.21 18.92 11.10
N ASN A 380 -28.16 18.20 10.68
CA ASN A 380 -27.68 18.28 9.31
C ASN A 380 -28.74 17.79 8.32
N HIS A 381 -28.89 18.51 7.21
CA HIS A 381 -29.84 18.21 6.12
C HIS A 381 -31.33 18.25 6.54
N ALA A 382 -31.64 18.73 7.75
CA ALA A 382 -33.00 18.79 8.26
C ALA A 382 -33.79 19.97 7.67
N ASN A 383 -35.06 19.74 7.33
CA ASN A 383 -36.01 20.80 7.02
C ASN A 383 -36.77 21.18 8.30
N VAL A 384 -36.82 22.47 8.62
CA VAL A 384 -37.39 22.96 9.89
C VAL A 384 -38.50 23.97 9.58
N LYS A 385 -39.67 23.79 10.21
CA LYS A 385 -40.83 24.69 10.11
C LYS A 385 -41.14 25.33 11.44
N GLY A 386 -41.57 26.59 11.38
CA GLY A 386 -41.95 27.40 12.53
C GLY A 386 -40.94 28.52 12.77
N LYS A 387 -40.96 29.12 13.97
CA LYS A 387 -40.14 30.30 14.29
C LYS A 387 -38.87 29.84 15.00
N LEU A 388 -37.69 30.23 14.48
CA LEU A 388 -36.41 29.83 15.05
C LEU A 388 -36.18 30.37 16.48
N LYS A 389 -36.91 31.41 16.91
CA LYS A 389 -36.94 31.85 18.32
C LYS A 389 -37.34 30.75 19.33
N ASN A 390 -37.93 29.66 18.85
CA ASN A 390 -38.29 28.51 19.68
C ASN A 390 -37.09 27.60 19.98
N PHE A 391 -35.95 27.79 19.31
CA PHE A 391 -34.70 27.20 19.77
C PHE A 391 -34.29 27.82 21.11
N PRO A 392 -33.81 27.00 22.06
CA PRO A 392 -33.56 27.44 23.42
C PRO A 392 -32.38 28.41 23.49
N ALA A 393 -32.50 29.43 24.35
CA ALA A 393 -31.49 30.47 24.52
C ALA A 393 -30.15 29.94 25.10
N SER A 394 -30.17 28.78 25.78
CA SER A 394 -29.00 28.10 26.34
C SER A 394 -28.11 27.41 25.30
N LEU A 395 -28.46 27.49 24.02
CA LEU A 395 -27.75 26.78 22.96
C LEU A 395 -26.35 27.37 22.76
N LYS A 396 -25.33 26.51 22.86
CA LYS A 396 -23.91 26.89 22.76
C LYS A 396 -23.28 26.42 21.45
N TRP A 397 -23.79 25.33 20.89
CA TRP A 397 -23.35 24.79 19.60
C TRP A 397 -24.54 24.44 18.73
N LEU A 398 -24.55 25.00 17.52
CA LEU A 398 -25.50 24.68 16.46
C LEU A 398 -24.73 24.26 15.20
N GLN A 399 -24.92 23.01 14.79
CA GLN A 399 -24.48 22.51 13.49
C GLN A 399 -25.70 22.16 12.63
N TRP A 400 -25.86 22.89 11.54
CA TRP A 400 -26.95 22.72 10.59
C TRP A 400 -26.41 22.75 9.16
N LYS A 401 -25.68 21.68 8.79
CA LYS A 401 -25.11 21.56 7.45
C LYS A 401 -26.21 21.42 6.41
N ASN A 402 -26.02 22.06 5.26
CA ASN A 402 -27.03 22.12 4.19
C ASN A 402 -28.40 22.62 4.70
N CYS A 403 -28.38 23.71 5.47
CA CYS A 403 -29.56 24.40 5.94
C CYS A 403 -30.39 24.89 4.73
N PRO A 404 -31.71 24.61 4.69
CA PRO A 404 -32.57 24.99 3.57
C PRO A 404 -32.93 26.47 3.56
N LEU A 405 -32.57 27.22 4.61
CA LEU A 405 -32.88 28.64 4.71
C LEU A 405 -31.97 29.44 3.78
N GLU A 406 -32.57 30.32 2.97
CA GLU A 406 -31.81 31.28 2.18
C GLU A 406 -31.20 32.38 3.06
N ASN A 407 -31.88 32.76 4.14
CA ASN A 407 -31.42 33.77 5.09
C ASN A 407 -31.76 33.35 6.51
N LEU A 408 -30.84 33.56 7.46
CA LEU A 408 -31.17 33.41 8.87
C LEU A 408 -32.06 34.59 9.32
N PRO A 409 -33.23 34.32 9.90
CA PRO A 409 -34.16 35.37 10.31
C PRO A 409 -33.59 36.16 11.50
N SER A 410 -33.93 37.46 11.56
CA SER A 410 -33.46 38.36 12.62
C SER A 410 -34.07 38.08 14.00
N ASP A 411 -35.12 37.26 14.08
CA ASP A 411 -35.77 36.87 15.34
C ASP A 411 -35.05 35.71 16.07
N TYR A 412 -34.08 35.07 15.42
CA TYR A 412 -33.23 34.06 16.03
C TYR A 412 -32.06 34.72 16.75
N ALA A 413 -32.13 34.80 18.09
CA ALA A 413 -31.15 35.50 18.90
C ALA A 413 -30.39 34.59 19.90
N PRO A 414 -29.37 33.84 19.47
CA PRO A 414 -28.73 32.86 20.33
C PRO A 414 -27.55 33.50 21.09
N HIS A 415 -27.87 34.23 22.17
CA HIS A 415 -26.90 35.03 22.93
C HIS A 415 -25.77 34.21 23.58
N GLU A 416 -26.01 32.92 23.90
CA GLU A 416 -25.01 32.01 24.47
C GLU A 416 -24.26 31.18 23.41
N LEU A 417 -24.55 31.39 22.12
CA LEU A 417 -23.96 30.57 21.06
C LEU A 417 -22.49 30.89 20.89
N ALA A 418 -21.67 29.86 21.04
CA ALA A 418 -20.23 29.95 20.85
C ALA A 418 -19.78 29.39 19.49
N VAL A 419 -20.48 28.39 18.95
CA VAL A 419 -20.12 27.75 17.68
C VAL A 419 -21.34 27.63 16.78
N LEU A 420 -21.25 28.25 15.60
CA LEU A 420 -22.26 28.20 14.54
C LEU A 420 -21.65 27.57 13.28
N ASP A 421 -22.13 26.39 12.89
CA ASP A 421 -21.74 25.72 11.65
C ASP A 421 -22.96 25.58 10.72
N LEU A 422 -22.92 26.32 9.62
CA LEU A 422 -23.91 26.29 8.54
C LEU A 422 -23.26 25.83 7.23
N SER A 423 -22.19 25.05 7.29
CA SER A 423 -21.46 24.63 6.09
C SER A 423 -22.33 23.86 5.09
N GLU A 424 -21.95 23.93 3.81
CA GLU A 424 -22.68 23.36 2.66
C GLU A 424 -24.12 23.91 2.48
N SER A 425 -24.46 25.06 3.06
CA SER A 425 -25.82 25.63 3.00
C SER A 425 -26.05 26.58 1.82
N GLY A 426 -27.31 26.70 1.39
CA GLY A 426 -27.73 27.64 0.34
C GLY A 426 -27.86 29.11 0.80
N ILE A 427 -27.28 29.47 1.93
CA ILE A 427 -27.45 30.77 2.58
C ILE A 427 -26.87 31.90 1.73
N GLN A 428 -27.67 32.94 1.52
CA GLN A 428 -27.29 34.17 0.83
C GLN A 428 -26.83 35.25 1.81
N ARG A 429 -27.46 35.35 3.00
CA ARG A 429 -27.11 36.32 4.04
C ARG A 429 -27.23 35.72 5.44
N VAL A 430 -26.24 36.02 6.27
CA VAL A 430 -26.20 35.67 7.70
C VAL A 430 -26.54 36.93 8.50
N TRP A 431 -27.77 36.98 9.05
CA TRP A 431 -28.35 38.13 9.76
C TRP A 431 -28.52 39.43 8.92
N GLY A 432 -29.49 40.27 9.31
CA GLY A 432 -29.83 41.52 8.61
C GLY A 432 -29.03 42.73 9.09
N TRP A 433 -28.93 43.78 8.27
CA TRP A 433 -28.16 45.02 8.53
C TRP A 433 -28.64 45.88 9.71
N THR A 434 -29.70 45.50 10.41
CA THR A 434 -30.28 46.28 11.51
C THR A 434 -30.32 45.47 12.79
N SER A 435 -29.47 45.86 13.76
CA SER A 435 -29.47 45.46 15.18
C SER A 435 -29.03 44.02 15.52
N ASN A 436 -27.74 43.73 15.40
CA ASN A 436 -27.11 42.46 15.83
C ASN A 436 -26.54 42.49 17.28
N LYS A 437 -27.34 42.83 18.30
CA LYS A 437 -26.95 42.65 19.73
C LYS A 437 -26.81 41.15 20.16
N VAL A 438 -26.63 40.24 19.21
CA VAL A 438 -27.16 38.88 19.29
C VAL A 438 -26.08 37.79 19.45
N ALA A 439 -24.83 38.06 19.09
CA ALA A 439 -23.78 37.05 18.98
C ALA A 439 -22.48 37.43 19.72
N GLU A 440 -22.58 38.09 20.89
CA GLU A 440 -21.40 38.56 21.63
C GLU A 440 -20.44 37.41 22.02
N ASN A 441 -20.99 36.24 22.36
CA ASN A 441 -20.25 35.05 22.79
C ASN A 441 -19.78 34.15 21.63
N LEU A 442 -20.07 34.52 20.37
CA LEU A 442 -19.73 33.68 19.22
C LEU A 442 -18.22 33.63 19.03
N MET A 443 -17.66 32.42 19.08
CA MET A 443 -16.23 32.14 18.96
C MET A 443 -15.87 31.55 17.60
N VAL A 444 -16.72 30.69 17.05
CA VAL A 444 -16.49 30.03 15.76
C VAL A 444 -17.69 30.17 14.86
N MET A 445 -17.45 30.66 13.65
CA MET A 445 -18.44 30.72 12.58
C MET A 445 -17.91 29.96 11.35
N ASN A 446 -18.56 28.84 11.03
CA ASN A 446 -18.22 28.00 9.88
C ASN A 446 -19.32 28.12 8.81
N LEU A 447 -18.95 28.76 7.70
CA LEU A 447 -19.77 28.98 6.51
C LEU A 447 -19.16 28.31 5.28
N ARG A 448 -18.28 27.33 5.47
CA ARG A 448 -17.63 26.58 4.38
C ARG A 448 -18.65 26.08 3.36
N ARG A 449 -18.38 26.27 2.08
CA ARG A 449 -19.19 25.81 0.95
C ARG A 449 -20.61 26.38 0.97
N CYS A 450 -20.82 27.56 1.55
CA CYS A 450 -22.04 28.34 1.35
C CYS A 450 -22.02 28.98 -0.04
N TYR A 451 -22.34 28.19 -1.08
CA TYR A 451 -22.15 28.57 -2.49
C TYR A 451 -22.93 29.83 -2.91
N ASN A 452 -23.99 30.19 -2.17
CA ASN A 452 -24.85 31.34 -2.46
C ASN A 452 -24.49 32.60 -1.67
N LEU A 453 -23.54 32.54 -0.74
CA LEU A 453 -23.15 33.68 0.08
C LEU A 453 -22.47 34.74 -0.79
N VAL A 454 -23.02 35.95 -0.84
CA VAL A 454 -22.52 37.04 -1.71
C VAL A 454 -21.60 38.01 -0.97
N ALA A 455 -21.87 38.26 0.31
CA ALA A 455 -21.09 39.15 1.17
C ALA A 455 -21.00 38.57 2.59
N SER A 456 -19.91 38.87 3.29
CA SER A 456 -19.77 38.47 4.70
C SER A 456 -20.74 39.27 5.59
N PRO A 457 -21.15 38.72 6.75
CA PRO A 457 -21.98 39.45 7.72
C PRO A 457 -21.23 40.62 8.37
N ASP A 458 -21.98 41.54 8.97
CA ASP A 458 -21.42 42.52 9.91
C ASP A 458 -21.01 41.82 11.22
N LEU A 459 -19.72 41.93 11.55
CA LEU A 459 -19.08 41.31 12.71
C LEU A 459 -18.82 42.30 13.85
N SER A 460 -19.30 43.54 13.74
CA SER A 460 -19.09 44.61 14.74
C SER A 460 -19.49 44.22 16.17
N SER A 461 -20.48 43.32 16.30
CA SER A 461 -21.01 42.87 17.59
C SER A 461 -20.38 41.56 18.11
N CYS A 462 -19.56 40.88 17.30
CA CYS A 462 -18.93 39.60 17.67
C CYS A 462 -17.63 39.85 18.46
N LYS A 463 -17.73 40.02 19.78
CA LYS A 463 -16.61 40.39 20.65
C LYS A 463 -15.66 39.24 21.00
N SER A 464 -16.10 37.99 20.84
CA SER A 464 -15.35 36.78 21.21
C SER A 464 -14.93 35.91 20.02
N LEU A 465 -15.06 36.40 18.78
CA LEU A 465 -14.83 35.60 17.57
C LEU A 465 -13.34 35.27 17.40
N GLU A 466 -13.01 33.98 17.40
CA GLU A 466 -11.66 33.43 17.28
C GLU A 466 -11.42 32.77 15.92
N LYS A 467 -12.43 32.12 15.32
CA LYS A 467 -12.29 31.43 14.03
C LYS A 467 -13.43 31.76 13.08
N LEU A 468 -13.09 32.05 11.83
CA LEU A 468 -14.03 32.33 10.77
C LEU A 468 -13.64 31.56 9.50
N ASP A 469 -14.55 30.73 9.00
CA ASP A 469 -14.32 29.88 7.83
C ASP A 469 -15.36 30.14 6.73
N PHE A 470 -14.90 30.60 5.58
CA PHE A 470 -15.66 30.83 4.36
C PHE A 470 -15.20 29.93 3.21
N GLU A 471 -14.42 28.88 3.47
CA GLU A 471 -13.80 28.07 2.42
C GLU A 471 -14.82 27.61 1.37
N GLY A 472 -14.58 27.84 0.08
CA GLY A 472 -15.47 27.40 -1.00
C GLY A 472 -16.76 28.20 -1.13
N CYS A 473 -16.87 29.40 -0.52
CA CYS A 473 -17.93 30.36 -0.79
C CYS A 473 -17.73 31.02 -2.17
N ILE A 474 -18.01 30.29 -3.24
CA ILE A 474 -17.66 30.69 -4.61
C ILE A 474 -18.32 31.98 -5.11
N ARG A 475 -19.44 32.42 -4.53
CA ARG A 475 -20.13 33.68 -4.89
C ARG A 475 -19.77 34.87 -3.99
N LEU A 476 -18.91 34.65 -2.99
CA LEU A 476 -18.50 35.71 -2.07
C LEU A 476 -17.63 36.71 -2.82
N THR A 477 -18.12 37.93 -2.98
CA THR A 477 -17.40 38.98 -3.73
C THR A 477 -16.66 39.97 -2.82
N LYS A 478 -17.20 40.21 -1.62
CA LYS A 478 -16.73 41.25 -0.70
C LYS A 478 -16.77 40.75 0.75
N ILE A 479 -15.78 41.16 1.52
CA ILE A 479 -15.75 41.00 2.97
C ILE A 479 -16.08 42.35 3.62
N HIS A 480 -16.92 42.32 4.65
CA HIS A 480 -17.37 43.51 5.37
C HIS A 480 -16.22 44.14 6.18
N GLU A 481 -16.11 45.47 6.15
CA GLU A 481 -15.03 46.24 6.80
C GLU A 481 -14.96 46.04 8.33
N SER A 482 -16.06 45.62 8.96
CA SER A 482 -16.06 45.27 10.39
C SER A 482 -15.07 44.16 10.74
N LEU A 483 -14.72 43.27 9.79
CA LEU A 483 -13.73 42.21 10.03
C LEU A 483 -12.38 42.80 10.45
N GLY A 484 -11.99 43.93 9.85
CA GLY A 484 -10.74 44.65 10.18
C GLY A 484 -10.62 45.06 11.64
N ASN A 485 -11.76 45.22 12.32
CA ASN A 485 -11.84 45.66 13.72
C ASN A 485 -11.90 44.51 14.74
N VAL A 486 -11.94 43.24 14.31
CA VAL A 486 -12.08 42.07 15.21
C VAL A 486 -10.76 41.77 15.93
N ARG A 487 -10.68 42.08 17.23
CA ARG A 487 -9.43 41.97 18.00
C ARG A 487 -9.10 40.55 18.48
N THR A 488 -10.07 39.65 18.48
CA THR A 488 -9.97 38.29 19.04
C THR A 488 -9.66 37.21 17.99
N LEU A 489 -9.73 37.55 16.70
CA LEU A 489 -9.64 36.56 15.63
C LEU A 489 -8.24 35.93 15.57
N LEU A 490 -8.19 34.60 15.60
CA LEU A 490 -6.98 33.77 15.53
C LEU A 490 -6.81 33.11 14.16
N GLN A 491 -7.91 32.74 13.50
CA GLN A 491 -7.90 32.07 12.20
C GLN A 491 -8.97 32.62 11.25
N LEU A 492 -8.56 32.90 10.02
CA LEU A 492 -9.44 33.24 8.91
C LEU A 492 -9.16 32.35 7.70
N ASN A 493 -10.15 31.57 7.28
CA ASN A 493 -10.08 30.72 6.10
C ASN A 493 -11.01 31.24 5.01
N LEU A 494 -10.42 31.66 3.89
CA LEU A 494 -11.10 32.16 2.69
C LEU A 494 -10.71 31.34 1.45
N ASN A 495 -10.14 30.15 1.64
CA ASN A 495 -9.74 29.29 0.52
C ASN A 495 -10.91 29.04 -0.45
N ASP A 496 -10.64 28.86 -1.73
CA ASP A 496 -11.65 28.60 -2.78
C ASP A 496 -12.76 29.66 -2.92
N CYS A 497 -12.58 30.87 -2.38
CA CYS A 497 -13.46 32.02 -2.61
C CYS A 497 -13.18 32.67 -3.98
N ARG A 498 -13.48 31.96 -5.07
CA ARG A 498 -13.04 32.31 -6.44
C ARG A 498 -13.48 33.68 -6.95
N ASN A 499 -14.63 34.20 -6.48
CA ASN A 499 -15.14 35.52 -6.89
C ASN A 499 -14.79 36.65 -5.91
N LEU A 500 -13.97 36.38 -4.89
CA LEU A 500 -13.53 37.41 -3.95
C LEU A 500 -12.66 38.42 -4.68
N VAL A 501 -13.08 39.69 -4.68
CA VAL A 501 -12.40 40.78 -5.40
C VAL A 501 -11.56 41.62 -4.44
N GLU A 502 -12.10 41.91 -3.25
CA GLU A 502 -11.51 42.83 -2.28
C GLU A 502 -11.47 42.23 -0.87
N PHE A 503 -10.35 42.45 -0.19
CA PHE A 503 -10.19 42.23 1.25
C PHE A 503 -10.38 43.58 1.98
N PRO A 504 -10.77 43.61 3.27
CA PRO A 504 -10.94 44.87 4.01
C PRO A 504 -9.70 45.75 3.94
N SER A 505 -9.94 47.06 3.79
CA SER A 505 -8.86 48.04 3.56
C SER A 505 -8.11 48.42 4.83
N ASP A 506 -8.76 48.34 5.98
CA ASP A 506 -8.18 48.47 7.32
C ASP A 506 -8.17 47.11 8.00
N VAL A 507 -6.99 46.63 8.42
CA VAL A 507 -6.83 45.38 9.18
C VAL A 507 -6.11 45.58 10.50
N SER A 508 -6.06 46.82 10.98
CA SER A 508 -5.33 47.23 12.19
C SER A 508 -5.82 46.57 13.49
N GLY A 509 -7.05 46.04 13.50
CA GLY A 509 -7.64 45.30 14.61
C GLY A 509 -7.22 43.82 14.68
N LEU A 510 -6.79 43.20 13.57
CA LEU A 510 -6.47 41.76 13.46
C LEU A 510 -5.11 41.36 14.09
N ARG A 511 -4.82 41.88 15.29
CA ARG A 511 -3.51 41.77 15.96
C ARG A 511 -3.18 40.38 16.51
N LEU A 512 -4.21 39.59 16.79
CA LEU A 512 -4.09 38.22 17.31
C LEU A 512 -4.17 37.14 16.21
N LEU A 513 -4.41 37.54 14.94
CA LEU A 513 -4.55 36.59 13.84
C LEU A 513 -3.24 35.81 13.66
N GLN A 514 -3.33 34.49 13.69
CA GLN A 514 -2.20 33.56 13.53
C GLN A 514 -2.21 32.87 12.17
N TYR A 515 -3.38 32.59 11.62
CA TYR A 515 -3.55 31.82 10.38
C TYR A 515 -4.46 32.55 9.40
N LEU A 516 -3.93 32.86 8.21
CA LEU A 516 -4.68 33.48 7.12
C LEU A 516 -4.53 32.64 5.84
N PHE A 517 -5.64 32.06 5.39
CA PHE A 517 -5.70 31.23 4.19
C PHE A 517 -6.58 31.90 3.12
N LEU A 518 -6.00 32.17 1.95
CA LEU A 518 -6.62 32.87 0.81
C LEU A 518 -6.41 32.09 -0.50
N SER A 519 -6.13 30.78 -0.44
CA SER A 519 -5.80 29.97 -1.61
C SER A 519 -6.96 29.92 -2.61
N ASN A 520 -6.67 29.88 -3.91
CA ASN A 520 -7.65 29.82 -5.00
C ASN A 520 -8.68 30.99 -5.00
N CYS A 521 -8.28 32.16 -4.49
CA CYS A 521 -9.01 33.43 -4.64
C CYS A 521 -8.62 34.10 -5.97
N LEU A 522 -9.11 33.55 -7.08
CA LEU A 522 -8.69 33.89 -8.45
C LEU A 522 -8.87 35.35 -8.87
N ASN A 523 -9.76 36.11 -8.21
CA ASN A 523 -10.04 37.51 -8.53
C ASN A 523 -9.43 38.51 -7.54
N LEU A 524 -8.78 38.03 -6.47
CA LEU A 524 -8.14 38.89 -5.48
C LEU A 524 -6.83 39.43 -6.03
N LYS A 525 -6.76 40.74 -6.27
CA LYS A 525 -5.62 41.40 -6.93
C LYS A 525 -4.60 42.01 -5.97
N GLU A 526 -5.03 42.36 -4.77
CA GLU A 526 -4.21 43.11 -3.82
C GLU A 526 -4.48 42.63 -2.38
N LEU A 527 -3.45 42.74 -1.54
CA LEU A 527 -3.55 42.59 -0.08
C LEU A 527 -3.60 43.97 0.58
N PRO A 528 -4.17 44.10 1.78
CA PRO A 528 -4.24 45.36 2.51
C PRO A 528 -2.85 45.95 2.77
N GLN A 529 -2.71 47.27 2.59
CA GLN A 529 -1.42 47.97 2.71
C GLN A 529 -0.87 47.94 4.14
N ASP A 530 -1.73 47.74 5.14
CA ASP A 530 -1.42 47.65 6.57
C ASP A 530 -1.42 46.20 7.10
N ILE A 531 -1.31 45.17 6.24
CA ILE A 531 -1.22 43.75 6.65
C ILE A 531 -0.16 43.49 7.73
N GLY A 532 0.91 44.30 7.75
CA GLY A 532 1.93 44.28 8.79
C GLY A 532 1.44 44.57 10.20
N SER A 533 0.17 44.97 10.40
CA SER A 533 -0.47 45.14 11.71
C SER A 533 -0.83 43.81 12.38
N MET A 534 -0.88 42.71 11.61
CA MET A 534 -1.17 41.35 12.08
C MET A 534 0.04 40.72 12.79
N ASN A 535 0.58 41.36 13.83
CA ASN A 535 1.87 41.03 14.45
C ASN A 535 1.98 39.60 15.02
N SER A 536 0.87 38.87 15.13
CA SER A 536 0.83 37.48 15.60
C SER A 536 0.78 36.44 14.47
N LEU A 537 0.77 36.88 13.21
CA LEU A 537 0.60 35.99 12.06
C LEU A 537 1.78 35.01 11.94
N LYS A 538 1.45 33.72 11.93
CA LYS A 538 2.40 32.60 11.80
C LYS A 538 2.34 31.99 10.41
N GLU A 539 1.15 31.87 9.83
CA GLU A 539 0.99 31.29 8.49
C GLU A 539 0.17 32.20 7.59
N LEU A 540 0.74 32.48 6.41
CA LEU A 540 0.08 33.17 5.32
C LEU A 540 0.15 32.31 4.05
N VAL A 541 -1.01 31.84 3.60
CA VAL A 541 -1.13 31.03 2.38
C VAL A 541 -2.03 31.76 1.40
N ILE A 542 -1.46 32.19 0.27
CA ILE A 542 -2.17 32.93 -0.77
C ILE A 542 -2.00 32.26 -2.14
N ASP A 543 -2.01 30.93 -2.14
CA ASP A 543 -1.78 30.11 -3.33
C ASP A 543 -2.86 30.35 -4.40
N GLU A 544 -2.52 30.22 -5.69
CA GLU A 544 -3.46 30.37 -6.81
C GLU A 544 -4.29 31.66 -6.76
N THR A 545 -3.66 32.78 -6.39
CA THR A 545 -4.29 34.12 -6.39
C THR A 545 -3.82 34.97 -7.58
N ALA A 546 -4.60 36.01 -7.90
CA ALA A 546 -4.24 37.02 -8.90
C ALA A 546 -3.47 38.21 -8.31
N ILE A 547 -2.91 38.05 -7.11
CA ILE A 547 -2.16 39.11 -6.42
C ILE A 547 -0.97 39.51 -7.28
N SER A 548 -0.87 40.79 -7.63
CA SER A 548 0.22 41.28 -8.50
C SER A 548 1.48 41.67 -7.74
N MET A 549 1.35 42.08 -6.48
CA MET A 549 2.46 42.55 -5.65
C MET A 549 2.13 42.39 -4.16
N LEU A 550 3.14 42.05 -3.36
CA LEU A 550 3.03 41.99 -1.90
C LEU A 550 3.28 43.38 -1.28
N PRO A 551 2.48 43.82 -0.30
CA PRO A 551 2.61 45.14 0.32
C PRO A 551 3.88 45.21 1.20
N ARG A 552 4.51 46.40 1.25
CA ARG A 552 5.76 46.62 2.02
C ARG A 552 5.62 46.31 3.51
N SER A 553 4.43 46.46 4.07
CA SER A 553 4.18 46.20 5.49
C SER A 553 4.21 44.71 5.84
N LEU A 554 4.01 43.79 4.88
CA LEU A 554 4.08 42.34 5.07
C LEU A 554 5.42 41.92 5.69
N TYR A 555 6.50 42.59 5.30
CA TYR A 555 7.86 42.32 5.81
C TYR A 555 8.11 42.81 7.24
N ARG A 556 7.08 43.33 7.93
CA ARG A 556 7.11 43.64 9.38
C ARG A 556 6.62 42.46 10.23
N LEU A 557 6.08 41.40 9.62
CA LEU A 557 5.52 40.24 10.30
C LEU A 557 6.64 39.33 10.85
N SER A 558 7.24 39.74 11.96
CA SER A 558 8.41 39.07 12.54
C SER A 558 8.13 37.69 13.12
N LYS A 559 6.86 37.30 13.31
CA LYS A 559 6.44 35.96 13.78
C LYS A 559 6.01 35.01 12.67
N LEU A 560 6.09 35.43 11.39
CA LEU A 560 5.65 34.62 10.27
C LEU A 560 6.59 33.42 10.10
N GLU A 561 6.06 32.21 10.24
CA GLU A 561 6.78 30.93 10.12
C GLU A 561 6.59 30.29 8.75
N LYS A 562 5.44 30.51 8.08
CA LYS A 562 5.14 29.96 6.76
C LYS A 562 4.57 31.03 5.82
N LEU A 563 5.16 31.12 4.64
CA LEU A 563 4.67 31.94 3.53
C LEU A 563 4.55 31.05 2.28
N SER A 564 3.34 30.95 1.74
CA SER A 564 3.05 30.15 0.54
C SER A 564 2.42 31.02 -0.55
N LEU A 565 3.06 31.03 -1.72
CA LEU A 565 2.67 31.76 -2.94
C LEU A 565 2.56 30.80 -4.13
N ASN A 566 2.14 29.56 -3.90
CA ASN A 566 2.11 28.52 -4.93
C ASN A 566 1.11 28.87 -6.02
N GLY A 567 1.36 28.52 -7.27
CA GLY A 567 0.45 28.78 -8.39
C GLY A 567 0.17 30.26 -8.67
N CYS A 568 0.88 31.20 -8.02
CA CYS A 568 0.73 32.63 -8.25
C CYS A 568 1.38 33.02 -9.59
N LYS A 569 0.55 33.21 -10.62
CA LYS A 569 1.01 33.43 -12.02
C LYS A 569 1.37 34.88 -12.35
N VAL A 570 1.05 35.82 -11.46
CA VAL A 570 1.24 37.27 -11.71
C VAL A 570 2.51 37.81 -11.02
N ILE A 571 2.86 37.28 -9.84
CA ILE A 571 4.04 37.72 -9.08
C ILE A 571 5.31 37.21 -9.77
N LYS A 572 6.02 38.12 -10.44
CA LYS A 572 7.28 37.79 -11.15
C LYS A 572 8.54 37.98 -10.30
N ARG A 573 8.49 38.81 -9.27
CA ARG A 573 9.65 39.17 -8.42
C ARG A 573 9.21 39.38 -6.99
N LEU A 574 10.07 39.00 -6.05
CA LEU A 574 9.95 39.33 -4.63
C LEU A 574 10.95 40.44 -4.27
N PRO A 575 10.59 41.39 -3.38
CA PRO A 575 11.46 42.51 -3.00
C PRO A 575 12.56 42.09 -2.00
N GLU A 576 13.63 42.89 -1.92
CA GLU A 576 14.74 42.70 -0.97
C GLU A 576 14.35 42.79 0.52
N LEU A 577 13.13 43.22 0.82
CA LEU A 577 12.61 43.22 2.19
C LEU A 577 12.23 41.81 2.68
N LEU A 578 12.22 40.80 1.80
CA LEU A 578 11.90 39.40 2.15
C LEU A 578 12.75 38.89 3.32
N GLY A 579 14.05 39.24 3.35
CA GLY A 579 14.97 38.84 4.40
C GLY A 579 14.63 39.32 5.82
N ASN A 580 13.68 40.26 5.98
CA ASN A 580 13.22 40.72 7.29
C ASN A 580 12.31 39.71 8.02
N LEU A 581 11.83 38.68 7.32
CA LEU A 581 10.99 37.62 7.89
C LEU A 581 11.84 36.58 8.63
N ILE A 582 12.53 37.01 9.68
CA ILE A 582 13.55 36.21 10.38
C ILE A 582 13.03 34.92 11.05
N SER A 583 11.72 34.82 11.31
CA SER A 583 11.10 33.61 11.88
C SER A 583 10.61 32.61 10.81
N LEU A 584 10.78 32.92 9.52
CA LEU A 584 10.28 32.11 8.44
C LEU A 584 11.01 30.77 8.38
N LYS A 585 10.25 29.68 8.50
CA LYS A 585 10.71 28.28 8.41
C LYS A 585 10.40 27.66 7.06
N VAL A 586 9.27 28.04 6.45
CA VAL A 586 8.81 27.48 5.17
C VAL A 586 8.51 28.61 4.19
N LEU A 587 9.20 28.60 3.05
CA LEU A 587 8.90 29.45 1.90
C LEU A 587 8.55 28.56 0.70
N SER A 588 7.30 28.65 0.23
CA SER A 588 6.79 27.84 -0.89
C SER A 588 6.36 28.74 -2.06
N LEU A 589 6.94 28.49 -3.23
CA LEU A 589 6.77 29.26 -4.47
C LEU A 589 6.49 28.32 -5.67
N ASN A 590 5.95 27.14 -5.41
CA ASN A 590 5.73 26.10 -6.40
C ASN A 590 4.79 26.57 -7.50
N HIS A 591 5.10 26.29 -8.76
CA HIS A 591 4.31 26.69 -9.93
C HIS A 591 4.03 28.20 -10.02
N SER A 592 4.83 29.03 -9.34
CA SER A 592 4.73 30.48 -9.39
C SER A 592 5.47 31.06 -10.61
N ALA A 593 5.09 32.27 -11.01
CA ALA A 593 5.76 33.01 -12.07
C ALA A 593 7.03 33.74 -11.61
N VAL A 594 7.52 33.48 -10.39
CA VAL A 594 8.70 34.14 -9.84
C VAL A 594 9.94 33.73 -10.64
N GLU A 595 10.61 34.71 -11.26
CA GLU A 595 11.77 34.47 -12.12
C GLU A 595 13.11 34.55 -11.38
N VAL A 596 13.17 35.35 -10.30
CA VAL A 596 14.39 35.62 -9.53
C VAL A 596 14.05 35.75 -8.05
N LEU A 597 14.84 35.09 -7.19
CA LEU A 597 14.81 35.29 -5.73
C LEU A 597 15.74 36.45 -5.32
N PRO A 598 15.33 37.31 -4.39
CA PRO A 598 16.15 38.43 -3.91
C PRO A 598 17.37 37.93 -3.11
N GLY A 599 18.45 38.72 -3.09
CA GLY A 599 19.68 38.36 -2.37
C GLY A 599 19.47 38.25 -0.85
N SER A 600 18.55 39.05 -0.30
CA SER A 600 18.10 38.98 1.09
C SER A 600 17.49 37.65 1.53
N VAL A 601 17.20 36.70 0.61
CA VAL A 601 16.76 35.35 0.99
C VAL A 601 17.78 34.66 1.92
N GLY A 602 19.07 34.95 1.76
CA GLY A 602 20.13 34.42 2.63
C GLY A 602 20.09 34.93 4.08
N SER A 603 19.28 35.97 4.37
CA SER A 603 19.08 36.50 5.72
C SER A 603 17.99 35.77 6.51
N LEU A 604 17.28 34.82 5.89
CA LEU A 604 16.22 34.02 6.54
C LEU A 604 16.84 32.96 7.46
N SER A 605 17.29 33.40 8.63
CA SER A 605 18.12 32.60 9.53
C SER A 605 17.45 31.35 10.09
N ASN A 606 16.12 31.23 10.05
CA ASN A 606 15.37 30.07 10.56
C ASN A 606 14.74 29.22 9.43
N LEU A 607 15.07 29.48 8.16
CA LEU A 607 14.45 28.78 7.04
C LEU A 607 14.87 27.30 7.03
N GLU A 608 13.90 26.40 7.13
CA GLU A 608 14.09 24.94 7.13
C GLU A 608 13.74 24.33 5.77
N GLU A 609 12.73 24.88 5.08
CA GLU A 609 12.27 24.41 3.77
C GLU A 609 12.13 25.57 2.77
N LEU A 610 12.76 25.39 1.60
CA LEU A 610 12.56 26.22 0.43
C LEU A 610 12.04 25.37 -0.73
N SER A 611 10.80 25.62 -1.14
CA SER A 611 10.12 24.90 -2.22
C SER A 611 9.85 25.85 -3.39
N LEU A 612 10.40 25.52 -4.56
CA LEU A 612 10.38 26.26 -5.82
C LEU A 612 9.83 25.40 -6.96
N VAL A 613 9.19 24.27 -6.66
CA VAL A 613 8.86 23.21 -7.62
C VAL A 613 8.02 23.75 -8.78
N GLY A 614 8.49 23.62 -10.01
CA GLY A 614 7.77 24.08 -11.21
C GLY A 614 7.69 25.60 -11.35
N SER A 615 8.49 26.36 -10.60
CA SER A 615 8.55 27.81 -10.70
C SER A 615 9.31 28.28 -11.94
N ALA A 616 9.14 29.56 -12.29
CA ALA A 616 9.84 30.19 -13.41
C ALA A 616 11.29 30.64 -13.10
N ILE A 617 11.87 30.17 -11.99
CA ILE A 617 13.19 30.60 -11.51
C ILE A 617 14.27 30.29 -12.55
N LYS A 618 15.04 31.33 -12.89
CA LYS A 618 16.16 31.26 -13.85
C LYS A 618 17.48 30.94 -13.16
N GLU A 619 17.69 31.50 -11.96
CA GLU A 619 18.90 31.35 -11.17
C GLU A 619 18.59 31.43 -9.68
N LEU A 620 19.40 30.74 -8.86
CA LEU A 620 19.39 30.89 -7.41
C LEU A 620 20.43 31.95 -6.99
N PRO A 621 20.12 32.85 -6.04
CA PRO A 621 21.04 33.89 -5.61
C PRO A 621 22.22 33.29 -4.84
N THR A 622 23.39 33.93 -4.92
CA THR A 622 24.60 33.47 -4.20
C THR A 622 24.39 33.40 -2.69
N ALA A 623 23.55 34.27 -2.13
CA ALA A 623 23.21 34.28 -0.71
C ALA A 623 22.48 33.01 -0.22
N ILE A 624 21.98 32.14 -1.11
CA ILE A 624 21.33 30.87 -0.72
C ILE A 624 22.26 30.01 0.16
N GLY A 625 23.57 30.05 -0.12
CA GLY A 625 24.58 29.31 0.63
C GLY A 625 24.78 29.75 2.07
N SER A 626 24.16 30.84 2.50
CA SER A 626 24.26 31.39 3.85
C SER A 626 23.16 30.91 4.80
N LEU A 627 22.22 30.07 4.34
CA LEU A 627 21.11 29.56 5.13
C LEU A 627 21.55 28.45 6.11
N PRO A 628 21.57 28.68 7.43
CA PRO A 628 22.22 27.77 8.37
C PRO A 628 21.38 26.53 8.70
N TYR A 629 20.05 26.61 8.63
CA TYR A 629 19.14 25.53 9.04
C TYR A 629 18.30 24.95 7.89
N LEU A 630 18.60 25.31 6.64
CA LEU A 630 17.87 24.77 5.49
C LEU A 630 18.09 23.25 5.44
N LYS A 631 17.02 22.47 5.59
CA LYS A 631 17.02 21.01 5.54
C LYS A 631 16.63 20.50 4.17
N THR A 632 15.67 21.14 3.53
CA THR A 632 15.10 20.70 2.26
C THR A 632 15.07 21.82 1.23
N LEU A 633 15.64 21.56 0.05
CA LEU A 633 15.59 22.44 -1.10
C LEU A 633 14.95 21.72 -2.28
N PHE A 634 13.70 22.08 -2.59
CA PHE A 634 12.96 21.50 -3.70
C PHE A 634 12.89 22.51 -4.86
N ALA A 635 13.62 22.27 -5.95
CA ALA A 635 13.58 23.08 -7.16
C ALA A 635 13.33 22.22 -8.42
N GLY A 636 12.65 21.08 -8.26
CA GLY A 636 12.25 20.23 -9.39
C GLY A 636 11.23 20.93 -10.30
N GLY A 637 11.23 20.68 -11.60
CA GLY A 637 10.34 21.29 -12.60
C GLY A 637 10.70 22.74 -12.96
N CYS A 638 11.77 23.32 -12.38
CA CYS A 638 12.26 24.64 -12.77
C CYS A 638 12.97 24.58 -14.13
N HIS A 639 12.20 24.57 -15.22
CA HIS A 639 12.72 24.39 -16.57
C HIS A 639 13.67 25.50 -17.05
N PHE A 640 13.66 26.67 -16.42
CA PHE A 640 14.58 27.77 -16.74
C PHE A 640 15.86 27.78 -15.89
N LEU A 641 15.94 26.95 -14.85
CA LEU A 641 17.12 26.84 -14.00
C LEU A 641 18.19 26.05 -14.75
N THR A 642 19.27 26.73 -15.15
CA THR A 642 20.34 26.14 -15.99
C THR A 642 21.63 25.86 -15.22
N LYS A 643 21.83 26.50 -14.06
CA LYS A 643 23.03 26.36 -13.22
C LYS A 643 22.67 26.53 -11.74
N LEU A 644 23.49 25.94 -10.87
CA LEU A 644 23.50 26.24 -9.43
C LEU A 644 24.67 27.20 -9.11
N PRO A 645 24.53 28.09 -8.11
CA PRO A 645 25.62 28.95 -7.68
C PRO A 645 26.67 28.16 -6.88
N ASP A 646 27.94 28.56 -6.97
CA ASP A 646 29.06 27.95 -6.21
C ASP A 646 28.82 27.97 -4.69
N SER A 647 28.06 28.97 -4.20
CA SER A 647 27.68 29.08 -2.80
C SER A 647 26.82 27.93 -2.29
N ILE A 648 26.25 27.08 -3.16
CA ILE A 648 25.43 25.94 -2.76
C ILE A 648 26.16 25.02 -1.76
N GLY A 649 27.49 24.91 -1.86
CA GLY A 649 28.32 24.15 -0.93
C GLY A 649 28.33 24.68 0.51
N GLY A 650 27.84 25.90 0.76
CA GLY A 650 27.71 26.48 2.10
C GLY A 650 26.50 25.99 2.89
N LEU A 651 25.57 25.27 2.26
CA LEU A 651 24.36 24.73 2.89
C LEU A 651 24.69 23.57 3.84
N ALA A 652 25.04 23.92 5.08
CA ALA A 652 25.55 22.97 6.07
C ALA A 652 24.52 21.95 6.58
N SER A 653 23.22 22.27 6.53
CA SER A 653 22.14 21.46 7.14
C SER A 653 21.25 20.73 6.14
N VAL A 654 21.47 20.90 4.83
CA VAL A 654 20.59 20.31 3.80
C VAL A 654 20.73 18.81 3.81
N SER A 655 19.62 18.11 4.10
CA SER A 655 19.51 16.65 4.04
C SER A 655 18.96 16.16 2.70
N GLU A 656 18.14 16.97 2.02
CA GLU A 656 17.48 16.60 0.76
C GLU A 656 17.52 17.74 -0.26
N LEU A 657 18.05 17.44 -1.44
CA LEU A 657 18.12 18.34 -2.58
C LEU A 657 17.42 17.71 -3.78
N GLN A 658 16.35 18.35 -4.28
CA GLN A 658 15.59 17.88 -5.44
C GLN A 658 15.66 18.90 -6.57
N LEU A 659 16.18 18.46 -7.72
CA LEU A 659 16.38 19.26 -8.93
C LEU A 659 15.77 18.58 -10.17
N ASP A 660 14.83 17.66 -9.97
CA ASP A 660 14.19 16.88 -11.04
C ASP A 660 13.66 17.78 -12.17
N GLY A 661 13.83 17.42 -13.44
CA GLY A 661 13.20 18.10 -14.58
C GLY A 661 13.67 19.53 -14.81
N THR A 662 14.80 19.91 -14.20
CA THR A 662 15.48 21.18 -14.46
C THR A 662 16.32 21.09 -15.74
N SER A 663 16.69 22.25 -16.29
CA SER A 663 17.56 22.35 -17.46
C SER A 663 19.03 22.51 -17.07
N ILE A 664 19.43 22.05 -15.88
CA ILE A 664 20.79 22.15 -15.38
C ILE A 664 21.74 21.43 -16.33
N SER A 665 22.74 22.16 -16.85
CA SER A 665 23.76 21.58 -17.75
C SER A 665 24.88 20.89 -16.99
N ASP A 666 25.31 21.50 -15.88
CA ASP A 666 26.46 21.10 -15.07
C ASP A 666 26.22 21.45 -13.59
N LEU A 667 26.88 20.73 -12.69
CA LEU A 667 26.88 21.03 -11.24
C LEU A 667 28.24 21.64 -10.84
N PRO A 668 28.28 22.62 -9.93
CA PRO A 668 29.53 23.23 -9.46
C PRO A 668 30.34 22.25 -8.59
N GLU A 669 31.67 22.36 -8.59
CA GLU A 669 32.56 21.54 -7.73
C GLU A 669 32.28 21.76 -6.23
N GLN A 670 31.77 22.93 -5.85
CA GLN A 670 31.41 23.24 -4.49
C GLN A 670 30.23 22.41 -3.96
N ILE A 671 29.52 21.65 -4.81
CA ILE A 671 28.49 20.70 -4.37
C ILE A 671 29.04 19.67 -3.36
N GLY A 672 30.35 19.35 -3.45
CA GLY A 672 31.04 18.50 -2.47
C GLY A 672 31.07 19.05 -1.04
N GLY A 673 30.72 20.34 -0.84
CA GLY A 673 30.62 20.97 0.46
C GLY A 673 29.34 20.65 1.26
N LEU A 674 28.35 19.98 0.64
CA LEU A 674 27.08 19.61 1.29
C LEU A 674 27.28 18.47 2.31
N LYS A 675 27.64 18.80 3.55
CA LYS A 675 28.07 17.79 4.54
C LYS A 675 26.95 16.89 5.06
N MET A 676 25.69 17.35 5.09
CA MET A 676 24.57 16.64 5.72
C MET A 676 23.60 16.02 4.71
N ILE A 677 23.84 16.16 3.41
CA ILE A 677 22.92 15.67 2.38
C ILE A 677 22.91 14.15 2.36
N GLN A 678 21.71 13.59 2.39
CA GLN A 678 21.44 12.16 2.34
C GLN A 678 20.79 11.76 1.03
N LYS A 679 19.91 12.62 0.51
CA LYS A 679 19.11 12.35 -0.67
C LYS A 679 19.35 13.40 -1.75
N PHE A 680 19.73 12.94 -2.94
CA PHE A 680 19.96 13.82 -4.08
C PHE A 680 19.18 13.34 -5.31
N TYR A 681 18.20 14.14 -5.74
CA TYR A 681 17.31 13.82 -6.84
C TYR A 681 17.52 14.76 -8.04
N LEU A 682 17.82 14.17 -9.20
CA LEU A 682 18.13 14.83 -10.47
C LEU A 682 17.36 14.14 -11.62
N ARG A 683 16.13 13.67 -11.39
CA ARG A 683 15.37 12.90 -12.39
C ARG A 683 15.03 13.75 -13.60
N ASN A 684 15.14 13.23 -14.81
CA ASN A 684 14.80 13.89 -16.08
C ASN A 684 15.57 15.21 -16.32
N CYS A 685 16.76 15.37 -15.76
CA CYS A 685 17.66 16.48 -16.09
C CYS A 685 18.36 16.19 -17.43
N THR A 686 17.64 16.39 -18.54
CA THR A 686 18.10 15.97 -19.88
C THR A 686 19.28 16.79 -20.42
N SER A 687 19.58 17.94 -19.83
CA SER A 687 20.72 18.79 -20.19
C SER A 687 22.01 18.39 -19.48
N LEU A 688 21.91 17.63 -18.38
CA LEU A 688 23.05 17.22 -17.56
C LEU A 688 23.86 16.15 -18.28
N ARG A 689 25.12 16.44 -18.58
CA ARG A 689 26.02 15.54 -19.34
C ARG A 689 26.99 14.75 -18.47
N ALA A 690 27.41 15.31 -17.34
CA ALA A 690 28.34 14.68 -16.41
C ALA A 690 28.08 15.17 -14.98
N LEU A 691 28.61 14.44 -14.00
CA LEU A 691 28.67 14.86 -12.60
C LEU A 691 30.12 15.26 -12.25
N PRO A 692 30.35 16.27 -11.40
CA PRO A 692 31.69 16.69 -10.98
C PRO A 692 32.35 15.64 -10.07
N GLU A 693 33.69 15.62 -10.03
CA GLU A 693 34.45 14.73 -9.14
C GLU A 693 34.21 15.03 -7.64
N ALA A 694 33.81 16.26 -7.30
CA ALA A 694 33.41 16.60 -5.95
C ALA A 694 32.19 15.81 -5.42
N ILE A 695 31.39 15.14 -6.27
CA ILE A 695 30.27 14.32 -5.80
C ILE A 695 30.74 13.23 -4.83
N GLY A 696 31.93 12.66 -5.05
CA GLY A 696 32.52 11.66 -4.15
C GLY A 696 33.02 12.20 -2.81
N MET A 697 32.92 13.51 -2.57
CA MET A 697 33.21 14.12 -1.26
C MET A 697 32.00 14.11 -0.33
N ILE A 698 30.81 13.78 -0.84
CA ILE A 698 29.55 13.86 -0.12
C ILE A 698 29.26 12.53 0.61
N LEU A 699 30.01 12.27 1.67
CA LEU A 699 30.07 10.95 2.33
C LEU A 699 28.76 10.50 2.99
N ASN A 700 27.82 11.40 3.27
CA ASN A 700 26.54 11.08 3.91
C ASN A 700 25.41 10.70 2.93
N LEU A 701 25.67 10.71 1.62
CA LEU A 701 24.66 10.32 0.62
C LEU A 701 24.27 8.85 0.79
N THR A 702 22.97 8.62 0.96
CA THR A 702 22.34 7.30 1.00
C THR A 702 21.56 7.01 -0.28
N THR A 703 21.03 8.04 -0.93
CA THR A 703 20.24 7.91 -2.16
C THR A 703 20.65 8.92 -3.21
N ILE A 704 20.98 8.44 -4.42
CA ILE A 704 21.15 9.26 -5.62
C ILE A 704 20.19 8.77 -6.70
N ASN A 705 19.40 9.68 -7.25
CA ASN A 705 18.47 9.38 -8.33
C ASN A 705 18.72 10.26 -9.55
N LEU A 706 19.20 9.63 -10.62
CA LEU A 706 19.53 10.24 -11.90
C LEU A 706 18.61 9.74 -13.02
N PHE A 707 17.43 9.17 -12.68
CA PHE A 707 16.49 8.60 -13.66
C PHE A 707 16.32 9.52 -14.88
N GLY A 708 16.48 9.01 -16.11
CA GLY A 708 16.21 9.76 -17.33
C GLY A 708 17.20 10.90 -17.64
N CYS A 709 18.36 10.96 -16.97
CA CYS A 709 19.43 11.90 -17.31
C CYS A 709 20.18 11.51 -18.59
N ASN A 710 20.81 12.50 -19.22
CA ASN A 710 21.67 12.29 -20.40
C ASN A 710 23.16 12.18 -20.04
N ILE A 711 23.46 11.74 -18.81
CA ILE A 711 24.83 11.52 -18.36
C ILE A 711 25.53 10.48 -19.24
N THR A 712 26.78 10.75 -19.60
CA THR A 712 27.58 9.83 -20.44
C THR A 712 28.37 8.83 -19.62
N GLU A 713 28.86 9.26 -18.45
CA GLU A 713 29.65 8.47 -17.49
C GLU A 713 29.43 8.99 -16.06
N LEU A 714 29.81 8.17 -15.07
CA LEU A 714 29.92 8.58 -13.66
C LEU A 714 31.40 8.80 -13.31
N PRO A 715 31.75 9.78 -12.47
CA PRO A 715 33.14 10.09 -12.11
C PRO A 715 33.80 8.96 -11.31
N GLU A 716 35.14 8.85 -11.31
CA GLU A 716 35.83 7.78 -10.56
C GLU A 716 35.76 8.01 -9.04
N SER A 717 35.58 9.24 -8.57
CA SER A 717 35.30 9.52 -7.15
C SER A 717 34.01 8.90 -6.60
N PHE A 718 33.09 8.42 -7.44
CA PHE A 718 31.81 7.83 -6.99
C PHE A 718 32.02 6.67 -6.01
N GLY A 719 33.09 5.88 -6.17
CA GLY A 719 33.43 4.78 -5.26
C GLY A 719 33.68 5.18 -3.80
N ARG A 720 33.91 6.48 -3.53
CA ARG A 720 34.09 7.01 -2.16
C ARG A 720 32.79 7.15 -1.36
N LEU A 721 31.63 6.97 -2.00
CA LEU A 721 30.32 7.11 -1.36
C LEU A 721 29.97 5.87 -0.53
N GLU A 722 30.71 5.66 0.56
CA GLU A 722 30.64 4.43 1.36
C GLU A 722 29.25 4.17 1.98
N ASN A 723 28.45 5.22 2.21
CA ASN A 723 27.09 5.13 2.78
C ASN A 723 25.97 5.06 1.72
N LEU A 724 26.30 5.02 0.43
CA LEU A 724 25.29 5.01 -0.64
C LEU A 724 24.57 3.67 -0.65
N GLU A 725 23.27 3.67 -0.35
CA GLU A 725 22.42 2.47 -0.31
C GLU A 725 21.64 2.27 -1.61
N MET A 726 21.24 3.36 -2.27
CA MET A 726 20.39 3.33 -3.46
C MET A 726 20.93 4.24 -4.57
N LEU A 727 21.18 3.64 -5.73
CA LEU A 727 21.59 4.34 -6.96
C LEU A 727 20.61 4.03 -8.10
N ILE A 728 19.92 5.06 -8.58
CA ILE A 728 18.95 4.96 -9.68
C ILE A 728 19.49 5.69 -10.90
N LEU A 729 19.70 4.92 -11.97
CA LEU A 729 20.24 5.30 -13.28
C LEU A 729 19.30 4.86 -14.42
N ASP A 730 18.09 4.42 -14.09
CA ASP A 730 17.07 3.99 -15.04
C ASP A 730 16.83 5.05 -16.13
N GLU A 731 16.65 4.62 -17.38
CA GLU A 731 16.47 5.50 -18.56
C GLU A 731 17.64 6.47 -18.86
N CYS A 732 18.81 6.32 -18.23
CA CYS A 732 20.02 7.05 -18.62
C CYS A 732 20.60 6.50 -19.94
N LYS A 733 19.93 6.78 -21.06
CA LYS A 733 20.20 6.16 -22.38
C LYS A 733 21.58 6.46 -22.96
N LYS A 734 22.29 7.50 -22.47
CA LYS A 734 23.65 7.85 -22.91
C LYS A 734 24.76 7.30 -22.01
N LEU A 735 24.39 6.71 -20.86
CA LEU A 735 25.34 6.13 -19.93
C LEU A 735 25.81 4.80 -20.50
N HIS A 736 27.05 4.76 -20.99
CA HIS A 736 27.61 3.60 -21.70
C HIS A 736 28.66 2.83 -20.88
N LYS A 737 29.15 3.41 -19.78
CA LYS A 737 30.14 2.77 -18.90
C LYS A 737 29.92 3.14 -17.43
N LEU A 738 30.22 2.20 -16.53
CA LEU A 738 30.35 2.44 -15.10
C LEU A 738 31.85 2.58 -14.71
N PRO A 739 32.21 3.45 -13.75
CA PRO A 739 33.58 3.61 -13.26
C PRO A 739 34.07 2.34 -12.57
N VAL A 740 35.39 2.13 -12.54
CA VAL A 740 35.96 0.93 -11.90
C VAL A 740 35.73 0.96 -10.39
N SER A 741 35.79 2.16 -9.81
CA SER A 741 35.53 2.42 -8.39
C SER A 741 34.11 2.09 -7.93
N ILE A 742 33.14 1.83 -8.82
CA ILE A 742 31.78 1.46 -8.42
C ILE A 742 31.76 0.24 -7.48
N GLY A 743 32.73 -0.68 -7.63
CA GLY A 743 32.88 -1.85 -6.76
C GLY A 743 33.34 -1.54 -5.33
N GLU A 744 33.65 -0.28 -5.02
CA GLU A 744 34.04 0.18 -3.67
C GLU A 744 32.83 0.58 -2.80
N LEU A 745 31.62 0.67 -3.39
CA LEU A 745 30.38 1.03 -2.71
C LEU A 745 29.85 -0.11 -1.82
N LYS A 746 30.44 -0.25 -0.63
CA LYS A 746 30.15 -1.37 0.29
C LYS A 746 28.72 -1.38 0.82
N SER A 747 28.06 -0.23 0.96
CA SER A 747 26.70 -0.15 1.50
C SER A 747 25.61 -0.20 0.42
N LEU A 748 25.97 -0.29 -0.87
CA LEU A 748 25.00 -0.24 -1.96
C LEU A 748 24.11 -1.48 -1.95
N CYS A 749 22.84 -1.29 -1.63
CA CYS A 749 21.81 -2.34 -1.60
C CYS A 749 21.05 -2.43 -2.93
N HIS A 750 20.78 -1.29 -3.57
CA HIS A 750 19.95 -1.23 -4.77
C HIS A 750 20.64 -0.47 -5.90
N LEU A 751 20.89 -1.16 -7.01
CA LEU A 751 21.38 -0.57 -8.25
C LEU A 751 20.36 -0.78 -9.37
N LEU A 752 19.68 0.30 -9.74
CA LEU A 752 18.70 0.31 -10.83
C LEU A 752 19.30 1.05 -12.03
N MET A 753 19.52 0.36 -13.14
CA MET A 753 20.16 0.89 -14.35
C MET A 753 19.47 0.35 -15.62
N LYS A 754 18.15 0.18 -15.57
CA LYS A 754 17.33 -0.28 -16.68
C LYS A 754 17.42 0.68 -17.85
N ARG A 755 17.45 0.15 -19.07
CA ARG A 755 17.41 0.92 -20.33
C ARG A 755 18.53 1.97 -20.43
N THR A 756 19.67 1.70 -19.79
CA THR A 756 20.94 2.41 -20.01
C THR A 756 21.64 1.92 -21.28
N ALA A 757 22.75 2.53 -21.69
CA ALA A 757 23.61 2.01 -22.76
C ALA A 757 24.79 1.16 -22.24
N VAL A 758 24.89 0.91 -20.92
CA VAL A 758 25.96 0.10 -20.33
C VAL A 758 25.89 -1.34 -20.83
N THR A 759 26.99 -1.85 -21.40
CA THR A 759 27.09 -3.23 -21.93
C THR A 759 28.08 -4.11 -21.17
N VAL A 760 29.00 -3.51 -20.40
CA VAL A 760 30.06 -4.24 -19.68
C VAL A 760 30.10 -3.80 -18.22
N LEU A 761 30.13 -4.78 -17.31
CA LEU A 761 30.34 -4.54 -15.88
C LEU A 761 31.84 -4.52 -15.55
N PRO A 762 32.31 -3.62 -14.64
CA PRO A 762 33.71 -3.59 -14.21
C PRO A 762 34.19 -4.91 -13.58
N LYS A 763 35.49 -5.21 -13.68
CA LYS A 763 36.10 -6.46 -13.16
C LYS A 763 35.84 -6.67 -11.65
N ASN A 764 35.79 -5.59 -10.88
CA ASN A 764 35.60 -5.60 -9.42
C ASN A 764 34.12 -5.44 -9.01
N PHE A 765 33.16 -5.53 -9.94
CA PHE A 765 31.74 -5.28 -9.65
C PHE A 765 31.18 -6.20 -8.55
N GLY A 766 31.66 -7.44 -8.46
CA GLY A 766 31.26 -8.36 -7.39
C GLY A 766 31.71 -7.97 -5.97
N ASN A 767 32.51 -6.91 -5.80
CA ASN A 767 32.89 -6.41 -4.48
C ASN A 767 31.76 -5.60 -3.79
N LEU A 768 30.63 -5.37 -4.47
CA LEU A 768 29.40 -4.78 -3.91
C LEU A 768 28.74 -5.75 -2.92
N SER A 769 29.34 -5.94 -1.75
CA SER A 769 28.99 -7.01 -0.81
C SER A 769 27.57 -6.91 -0.23
N SER A 770 26.98 -5.71 -0.21
CA SER A 770 25.63 -5.46 0.33
C SER A 770 24.53 -5.43 -0.74
N LEU A 771 24.86 -5.70 -2.00
CA LEU A 771 23.92 -5.56 -3.10
C LEU A 771 22.82 -6.62 -3.03
N MET A 772 21.57 -6.18 -2.89
CA MET A 772 20.37 -7.00 -2.81
C MET A 772 19.58 -6.98 -4.12
N THR A 773 19.56 -5.85 -4.83
CA THR A 773 18.81 -5.68 -6.07
C THR A 773 19.71 -5.13 -7.18
N LEU A 774 19.77 -5.86 -8.29
CA LEU A 774 20.40 -5.40 -9.52
C LEU A 774 19.42 -5.48 -10.69
N GLU A 775 18.91 -4.31 -11.09
CA GLU A 775 18.05 -4.20 -12.27
C GLU A 775 18.81 -3.54 -13.41
N MET A 776 19.06 -4.30 -14.47
CA MET A 776 19.83 -3.80 -15.59
C MET A 776 19.14 -3.97 -16.95
N GLN A 777 17.91 -4.54 -16.98
CA GLN A 777 17.15 -4.86 -18.19
C GLN A 777 17.26 -3.85 -19.35
N LYS A 778 17.40 -4.34 -20.58
CA LYS A 778 17.36 -3.52 -21.80
C LYS A 778 16.05 -3.76 -22.57
N ASN A 779 15.79 -2.93 -23.57
CA ASN A 779 14.73 -3.22 -24.54
C ASN A 779 15.26 -4.26 -25.56
N PRO A 780 14.60 -5.41 -25.73
CA PRO A 780 15.01 -6.43 -26.69
C PRO A 780 15.10 -5.91 -28.14
N LEU A 781 14.29 -4.92 -28.50
CA LEU A 781 14.30 -4.30 -29.84
C LEU A 781 15.49 -3.35 -30.06
N GLU A 782 15.99 -2.71 -29.01
CA GLU A 782 17.19 -1.86 -29.08
C GLU A 782 18.46 -2.73 -29.12
N SER A 783 18.47 -3.86 -28.41
CA SER A 783 19.56 -4.84 -28.41
C SER A 783 19.69 -5.63 -29.71
N LEU A 784 18.95 -5.34 -30.77
CA LEU A 784 19.17 -5.91 -32.11
C LEU A 784 19.92 -4.93 -33.04
N ARG A 785 20.02 -3.64 -32.68
CA ARG A 785 20.49 -2.58 -33.58
C ARG A 785 21.96 -2.19 -33.42
N THR A 786 22.61 -2.53 -32.31
CA THR A 786 24.03 -2.23 -32.08
C THR A 786 24.91 -3.42 -32.48
N GLN A 787 25.89 -3.25 -33.36
CA GLN A 787 26.81 -4.33 -33.81
C GLN A 787 27.87 -4.72 -32.74
N ASP A 788 27.73 -4.24 -31.49
CA ASP A 788 28.75 -4.37 -30.45
C ASP A 788 28.70 -5.67 -29.65
N GLN A 789 29.91 -6.06 -29.21
CA GLN A 789 30.37 -7.24 -28.47
C GLN A 789 29.36 -7.89 -27.52
N SER A 790 29.45 -9.22 -27.43
CA SER A 790 28.72 -10.01 -26.45
C SER A 790 29.15 -9.69 -25.01
N ALA A 791 28.17 -9.68 -24.10
CA ALA A 791 28.44 -9.44 -22.69
C ALA A 791 28.85 -10.73 -21.98
N VAL A 792 29.82 -10.63 -21.07
CA VAL A 792 30.23 -11.71 -20.17
C VAL A 792 30.18 -11.19 -18.75
N LEU A 793 29.57 -11.94 -17.84
CA LEU A 793 29.55 -11.59 -16.42
C LEU A 793 30.97 -11.72 -15.84
N PRO A 794 31.46 -10.75 -15.05
CA PRO A 794 32.80 -10.82 -14.49
C PRO A 794 32.91 -11.97 -13.47
N ASN A 795 34.08 -12.62 -13.39
CA ASN A 795 34.29 -13.74 -12.43
C ASN A 795 34.03 -13.34 -10.96
N SER A 796 34.17 -12.05 -10.62
CA SER A 796 33.87 -11.54 -9.28
C SER A 796 32.39 -11.56 -8.95
N PHE A 797 31.48 -11.62 -9.94
CA PHE A 797 30.03 -11.50 -9.78
C PHE A 797 29.44 -12.52 -8.79
N THR A 798 30.09 -13.68 -8.66
CA THR A 798 29.71 -14.76 -7.75
C THR A 798 29.90 -14.41 -6.27
N LYS A 799 30.58 -13.30 -5.95
CA LYS A 799 30.74 -12.76 -4.59
C LYS A 799 29.51 -12.00 -4.07
N LEU A 800 28.50 -11.74 -4.92
CA LEU A 800 27.27 -11.03 -4.55
C LEU A 800 26.30 -11.93 -3.77
N SER A 801 26.72 -12.42 -2.60
CA SER A 801 26.00 -13.45 -1.84
C SER A 801 24.66 -12.97 -1.25
N LEU A 802 24.47 -11.66 -1.08
CA LEU A 802 23.23 -11.05 -0.60
C LEU A 802 22.25 -10.68 -1.72
N LEU A 803 22.59 -10.93 -2.99
CA LEU A 803 21.76 -10.57 -4.12
C LEU A 803 20.46 -11.38 -4.11
N GLU A 804 19.33 -10.71 -3.92
CA GLU A 804 18.00 -11.30 -3.90
C GLU A 804 17.30 -11.21 -5.26
N GLU A 805 17.58 -10.14 -6.02
CA GLU A 805 16.93 -9.89 -7.30
C GLU A 805 17.94 -9.50 -8.37
N LEU A 806 17.93 -10.25 -9.49
CA LEU A 806 18.74 -9.98 -10.66
C LEU A 806 17.86 -9.95 -11.91
N ASN A 807 17.77 -8.77 -12.54
CA ASN A 807 17.12 -8.62 -13.83
C ASN A 807 18.14 -8.17 -14.89
N ALA A 808 18.61 -9.15 -15.65
CA ALA A 808 19.60 -9.04 -16.71
C ALA A 808 18.99 -9.32 -18.10
N ARG A 809 17.69 -9.05 -18.26
CA ARG A 809 16.98 -9.28 -19.52
C ARG A 809 17.57 -8.44 -20.66
N ALA A 810 17.75 -9.05 -21.83
CA ALA A 810 18.26 -8.39 -23.05
C ALA A 810 19.66 -7.76 -22.88
N TRP A 811 20.52 -8.35 -22.05
CA TRP A 811 21.91 -7.91 -21.85
C TRP A 811 22.92 -8.46 -22.85
N ARG A 812 22.48 -9.34 -23.77
CA ARG A 812 23.36 -10.06 -24.71
C ARG A 812 24.44 -10.89 -24.02
N ILE A 813 24.11 -11.45 -22.86
CA ILE A 813 24.97 -12.42 -22.17
C ILE A 813 25.10 -13.64 -23.10
N SER A 814 26.33 -14.04 -23.42
CA SER A 814 26.59 -15.16 -24.34
C SER A 814 27.52 -16.22 -23.76
N GLY A 815 27.62 -17.36 -24.44
CA GLY A 815 28.50 -18.46 -24.02
C GLY A 815 27.89 -19.29 -22.88
N LYS A 816 28.74 -19.76 -21.96
CA LYS A 816 28.31 -20.56 -20.80
C LYS A 816 28.28 -19.71 -19.54
N ILE A 817 27.20 -19.78 -18.77
CA ILE A 817 27.15 -19.19 -17.43
C ILE A 817 27.95 -20.12 -16.48
N PRO A 818 28.97 -19.62 -15.75
CA PRO A 818 29.84 -20.46 -14.92
C PRO A 818 29.12 -21.18 -13.78
N ASP A 819 29.59 -22.37 -13.41
CA ASP A 819 29.01 -23.18 -12.32
C ASP A 819 29.03 -22.46 -10.96
N ASP A 820 30.04 -21.63 -10.71
CA ASP A 820 30.14 -20.79 -9.51
C ASP A 820 28.95 -19.82 -9.34
N PHE A 821 28.09 -19.63 -10.35
CA PHE A 821 26.86 -18.84 -10.25
C PHE A 821 25.88 -19.43 -9.22
N GLU A 822 25.98 -20.72 -8.90
CA GLU A 822 25.20 -21.36 -7.83
C GLU A 822 25.46 -20.78 -6.42
N LYS A 823 26.56 -20.02 -6.25
CA LYS A 823 26.93 -19.36 -4.98
C LYS A 823 26.03 -18.19 -4.60
N LEU A 824 25.18 -17.69 -5.51
CA LEU A 824 24.22 -16.62 -5.26
C LEU A 824 23.01 -17.12 -4.44
N SER A 825 23.28 -17.69 -3.26
CA SER A 825 22.31 -18.44 -2.45
C SER A 825 21.11 -17.62 -1.94
N SER A 826 21.21 -16.29 -1.88
CA SER A 826 20.13 -15.39 -1.47
C SER A 826 19.14 -15.05 -2.60
N LEU A 827 19.44 -15.46 -3.84
CA LEU A 827 18.68 -15.06 -5.01
C LEU A 827 17.27 -15.65 -4.99
N LYS A 828 16.26 -14.78 -5.05
CA LYS A 828 14.82 -15.11 -5.08
C LYS A 828 14.25 -14.96 -6.48
N ASN A 829 14.65 -13.91 -7.19
CA ASN A 829 14.14 -13.57 -8.53
C ASN A 829 15.28 -13.44 -9.54
N LEU A 830 15.24 -14.25 -10.60
CA LEU A 830 16.23 -14.23 -11.68
C LEU A 830 15.54 -14.08 -13.05
N ASP A 831 15.77 -12.97 -13.73
CA ASP A 831 15.39 -12.76 -15.14
C ASP A 831 16.63 -12.63 -16.02
N LEU A 832 16.85 -13.64 -16.86
CA LEU A 832 17.90 -13.72 -17.88
C LEU A 832 17.31 -13.81 -19.30
N GLY A 833 16.03 -13.46 -19.50
CA GLY A 833 15.40 -13.56 -20.81
C GLY A 833 16.08 -12.74 -21.91
N ASN A 834 15.88 -13.13 -23.17
CA ASN A 834 16.38 -12.43 -24.36
C ASN A 834 17.92 -12.30 -24.37
N ASN A 835 18.63 -13.35 -23.95
CA ASN A 835 20.09 -13.44 -24.00
C ASN A 835 20.54 -14.59 -24.92
N ASN A 836 21.84 -14.67 -25.21
CA ASN A 836 22.48 -15.55 -26.20
C ASN A 836 23.40 -16.61 -25.55
N PHE A 837 23.13 -17.01 -24.31
CA PHE A 837 23.92 -18.06 -23.67
C PHE A 837 23.41 -19.44 -24.10
N SER A 838 24.34 -20.38 -24.29
CA SER A 838 24.03 -21.75 -24.74
C SER A 838 23.78 -22.71 -23.59
N SER A 839 24.32 -22.42 -22.40
CA SER A 839 24.09 -23.23 -21.20
C SER A 839 24.03 -22.39 -19.92
N LEU A 840 23.16 -22.84 -19.01
CA LEU A 840 23.16 -22.48 -17.59
C LEU A 840 24.25 -23.27 -16.83
N PRO A 841 24.52 -22.94 -15.54
CA PRO A 841 25.33 -23.77 -14.65
C PRO A 841 24.91 -25.24 -14.67
N SER A 842 25.84 -26.16 -14.42
CA SER A 842 25.56 -27.60 -14.37
C SER A 842 24.48 -27.99 -13.34
N SER A 843 24.27 -27.15 -12.31
CA SER A 843 23.16 -27.21 -11.36
C SER A 843 22.74 -25.80 -10.92
N LEU A 844 21.44 -25.58 -10.71
CA LEU A 844 20.91 -24.38 -10.04
C LEU A 844 20.42 -24.67 -8.62
N CYS A 845 20.64 -25.89 -8.11
CA CYS A 845 20.18 -26.30 -6.78
C CYS A 845 20.83 -25.48 -5.63
N GLY A 846 22.02 -24.90 -5.86
CA GLY A 846 22.67 -24.00 -4.90
C GLY A 846 21.91 -22.69 -4.66
N LEU A 847 21.04 -22.28 -5.59
CA LEU A 847 20.13 -21.14 -5.46
C LEU A 847 18.91 -21.51 -4.61
N SER A 848 19.15 -21.93 -3.36
CA SER A 848 18.16 -22.56 -2.49
C SER A 848 16.92 -21.70 -2.17
N LEU A 849 17.01 -20.37 -2.34
CA LEU A 849 15.89 -19.44 -2.12
C LEU A 849 15.20 -18.99 -3.42
N LEU A 850 15.60 -19.51 -4.58
CA LEU A 850 15.07 -19.07 -5.88
C LEU A 850 13.61 -19.44 -6.04
N GLN A 851 12.76 -18.41 -6.17
CA GLN A 851 11.31 -18.55 -6.35
C GLN A 851 10.91 -18.36 -7.82
N LYS A 852 11.59 -17.49 -8.56
CA LYS A 852 11.24 -17.16 -9.95
C LYS A 852 12.44 -17.22 -10.87
N LEU A 853 12.30 -18.00 -11.94
CA LEU A 853 13.28 -18.13 -13.01
C LEU A 853 12.64 -17.78 -14.36
N HIS A 854 13.03 -16.64 -14.91
CA HIS A 854 12.58 -16.16 -16.22
C HIS A 854 13.73 -16.21 -17.23
N LEU A 855 13.55 -17.03 -18.26
CA LEU A 855 14.46 -17.29 -19.38
C LEU A 855 13.79 -17.09 -20.77
N PRO A 856 12.75 -16.25 -20.96
CA PRO A 856 12.05 -16.24 -22.23
C PRO A 856 12.93 -15.69 -23.35
N HIS A 857 12.87 -16.29 -24.55
CA HIS A 857 13.67 -15.94 -25.73
C HIS A 857 15.19 -16.12 -25.54
N CYS A 858 15.62 -17.13 -24.79
CA CYS A 858 17.01 -17.58 -24.81
C CYS A 858 17.17 -18.64 -25.91
N GLU A 859 17.32 -18.18 -27.16
CA GLU A 859 17.19 -19.04 -28.36
C GLU A 859 18.31 -20.08 -28.50
N GLU A 860 19.51 -19.80 -27.97
CA GLU A 860 20.67 -20.70 -28.00
C GLU A 860 20.71 -21.69 -26.83
N LEU A 861 19.82 -21.56 -25.84
CA LEU A 861 19.81 -22.41 -24.65
C LEU A 861 19.43 -23.85 -25.00
N VAL A 862 20.35 -24.80 -24.74
CA VAL A 862 20.17 -26.20 -25.13
C VAL A 862 19.50 -27.05 -24.04
N SER A 863 19.76 -26.79 -22.76
CA SER A 863 19.25 -27.60 -21.66
C SER A 863 18.92 -26.80 -20.40
N LEU A 864 17.93 -27.28 -19.63
CA LEU A 864 17.68 -26.82 -18.27
C LEU A 864 18.32 -27.78 -17.25
N PRO A 865 19.25 -27.32 -16.40
CA PRO A 865 19.92 -28.13 -15.37
C PRO A 865 18.97 -28.45 -14.20
N PRO A 866 19.38 -29.27 -13.22
CA PRO A 866 18.62 -29.48 -11.99
C PRO A 866 18.27 -28.15 -11.29
N LEU A 867 16.98 -27.96 -11.03
CA LEU A 867 16.40 -26.73 -10.47
C LEU A 867 16.16 -26.86 -8.96
N PRO A 868 16.19 -25.76 -8.18
CA PRO A 868 15.99 -25.80 -6.74
C PRO A 868 14.52 -26.04 -6.37
N PRO A 869 14.23 -26.81 -5.29
CA PRO A 869 12.85 -27.16 -4.88
C PRO A 869 12.00 -25.98 -4.38
N SER A 870 12.64 -24.83 -4.10
CA SER A 870 11.97 -23.58 -3.72
C SER A 870 11.25 -22.89 -4.88
N LEU A 871 11.50 -23.30 -6.13
CA LEU A 871 11.00 -22.64 -7.33
C LEU A 871 9.47 -22.66 -7.43
N GLU A 872 8.86 -21.49 -7.61
CA GLU A 872 7.42 -21.27 -7.73
C GLU A 872 6.99 -20.93 -9.16
N GLU A 873 7.87 -20.27 -9.93
CA GLU A 873 7.61 -19.91 -11.34
C GLU A 873 8.83 -20.19 -12.23
N LEU A 874 8.60 -20.91 -13.34
CA LEU A 874 9.57 -21.15 -14.40
C LEU A 874 9.00 -20.71 -15.75
N ASP A 875 9.62 -19.72 -16.39
CA ASP A 875 9.30 -19.29 -17.75
C ASP A 875 10.51 -19.44 -18.67
N ALA A 876 10.52 -20.49 -19.48
CA ALA A 876 11.48 -20.74 -20.56
C ALA A 876 10.80 -20.70 -21.93
N SER A 877 9.83 -19.79 -22.12
CA SER A 877 9.13 -19.67 -23.41
C SER A 877 10.01 -19.11 -24.53
N ASN A 878 9.74 -19.54 -25.76
CA ASN A 878 10.47 -19.14 -26.97
C ASN A 878 11.97 -19.49 -26.93
N CYS A 879 12.36 -20.51 -26.17
CA CYS A 879 13.70 -21.10 -26.23
C CYS A 879 13.75 -22.18 -27.32
N PHE A 880 13.83 -21.78 -28.60
CA PHE A 880 13.73 -22.70 -29.73
C PHE A 880 14.85 -23.77 -29.77
N GLY A 881 16.02 -23.47 -29.20
CA GLY A 881 17.14 -24.39 -29.05
C GLY A 881 17.01 -25.41 -27.92
N LEU A 882 16.00 -25.30 -27.05
CA LEU A 882 15.91 -26.12 -25.84
C LEU A 882 15.52 -27.56 -26.16
N GLU A 883 16.42 -28.50 -25.90
CA GLU A 883 16.30 -29.93 -26.23
C GLU A 883 15.95 -30.77 -25.00
N THR A 884 16.48 -30.43 -23.82
CA THR A 884 16.34 -31.24 -22.60
C THR A 884 15.96 -30.41 -21.37
N ILE A 885 15.13 -31.00 -20.51
CA ILE A 885 14.74 -30.43 -19.21
C ILE A 885 15.02 -31.50 -18.16
N SER A 886 15.74 -31.13 -17.10
CA SER A 886 16.01 -32.00 -15.95
C SER A 886 14.72 -32.40 -15.22
N ASP A 887 14.77 -33.46 -14.42
CA ASP A 887 13.62 -33.96 -13.66
C ASP A 887 13.02 -32.86 -12.76
N VAL A 888 11.71 -32.60 -12.93
CA VAL A 888 10.97 -31.58 -12.18
C VAL A 888 10.19 -32.15 -10.98
N SER A 889 10.32 -33.44 -10.68
CA SER A 889 9.57 -34.11 -9.60
C SER A 889 9.79 -33.50 -8.22
N GLY A 890 10.98 -32.94 -7.95
CA GLY A 890 11.31 -32.25 -6.70
C GLY A 890 10.78 -30.82 -6.58
N LEU A 891 10.14 -30.25 -7.62
CA LEU A 891 9.66 -28.87 -7.63
C LEU A 891 8.23 -28.75 -7.08
N GLU A 892 8.01 -29.22 -5.85
CA GLU A 892 6.66 -29.30 -5.25
C GLU A 892 5.96 -27.94 -5.14
N ARG A 893 6.71 -26.83 -5.06
CA ARG A 893 6.16 -25.47 -4.96
C ARG A 893 5.82 -24.84 -6.32
N LEU A 894 6.13 -25.50 -7.43
CA LEU A 894 5.99 -24.92 -8.76
C LEU A 894 4.50 -24.70 -9.11
N THR A 895 4.14 -23.43 -9.32
CA THR A 895 2.77 -23.02 -9.67
C THR A 895 2.62 -22.63 -11.14
N LEU A 896 3.72 -22.23 -11.80
CA LEU A 896 3.76 -21.85 -13.20
C LEU A 896 4.92 -22.53 -13.91
N LEU A 897 4.60 -23.26 -14.99
CA LEU A 897 5.57 -23.80 -15.95
C LEU A 897 5.20 -23.31 -17.35
N ASN A 898 6.06 -22.48 -17.95
CA ASN A 898 5.90 -21.98 -19.31
C ASN A 898 7.10 -22.39 -20.18
N ILE A 899 6.86 -23.27 -21.14
CA ILE A 899 7.84 -23.72 -22.15
C ILE A 899 7.28 -23.53 -23.57
N THR A 900 6.33 -22.62 -23.75
CA THR A 900 5.71 -22.34 -25.05
C THR A 900 6.77 -22.16 -26.14
N ASN A 901 6.55 -22.73 -27.33
CA ASN A 901 7.47 -22.69 -28.47
C ASN A 901 8.84 -23.38 -28.26
N CYS A 902 8.98 -24.27 -27.26
CA CYS A 902 10.16 -25.13 -27.11
C CYS A 902 9.96 -26.47 -27.84
N GLU A 903 10.11 -26.45 -29.17
CA GLU A 903 9.74 -27.57 -30.06
C GLU A 903 10.65 -28.79 -29.95
N LYS A 904 11.92 -28.60 -29.60
CA LYS A 904 12.89 -29.69 -29.52
C LYS A 904 12.82 -30.46 -28.20
N VAL A 905 12.10 -29.97 -27.20
CA VAL A 905 11.93 -30.65 -25.91
C VAL A 905 11.14 -31.95 -26.13
N VAL A 906 11.80 -33.09 -25.87
CA VAL A 906 11.22 -34.42 -26.10
C VAL A 906 10.50 -35.03 -24.89
N ASP A 907 10.74 -34.50 -23.69
CA ASP A 907 10.09 -34.94 -22.45
C ASP A 907 10.18 -33.87 -21.35
N ILE A 908 9.29 -33.95 -20.35
CA ILE A 908 9.34 -33.20 -19.08
C ILE A 908 9.22 -34.23 -17.95
N PRO A 909 10.34 -34.84 -17.51
CA PRO A 909 10.31 -35.90 -16.50
C PRO A 909 9.80 -35.37 -15.15
N GLY A 910 8.94 -36.13 -14.46
CA GLY A 910 8.45 -35.78 -13.11
C GLY A 910 7.27 -34.80 -13.06
N ILE A 911 6.69 -34.43 -14.21
CA ILE A 911 5.53 -33.52 -14.29
C ILE A 911 4.29 -34.04 -13.53
N GLU A 912 4.15 -35.36 -13.41
CA GLU A 912 3.10 -36.05 -12.66
C GLU A 912 3.13 -35.75 -11.15
N CYS A 913 4.31 -35.37 -10.62
CA CYS A 913 4.51 -35.05 -9.21
C CYS A 913 4.12 -33.61 -8.85
N LEU A 914 3.90 -32.73 -9.85
CA LEU A 914 3.63 -31.30 -9.65
C LEU A 914 2.17 -31.03 -9.22
N LYS A 915 1.84 -31.41 -7.98
CA LYS A 915 0.46 -31.31 -7.45
C LYS A 915 -0.06 -29.88 -7.31
N PHE A 916 0.81 -28.89 -7.14
CA PHE A 916 0.43 -27.47 -6.95
C PHE A 916 0.46 -26.63 -8.22
N LEU A 917 0.70 -27.25 -9.39
CA LEU A 917 0.77 -26.56 -10.66
C LEU A 917 -0.58 -25.92 -11.01
N LYS A 918 -0.59 -24.60 -11.17
CA LYS A 918 -1.80 -23.83 -11.53
C LYS A 918 -1.80 -23.42 -12.99
N ARG A 919 -0.63 -23.30 -13.61
CA ARG A 919 -0.48 -22.81 -14.99
C ARG A 919 0.56 -23.65 -15.71
N LEU A 920 0.14 -24.27 -16.81
CA LEU A 920 1.02 -25.02 -17.70
C LEU A 920 0.85 -24.51 -19.12
N TYR A 921 1.90 -23.94 -19.69
CA TYR A 921 1.91 -23.43 -21.06
C TYR A 921 2.99 -24.13 -21.86
N MET A 922 2.56 -24.91 -22.85
CA MET A 922 3.43 -25.69 -23.73
C MET A 922 2.89 -25.69 -25.16
N SER A 923 2.25 -24.60 -25.58
CA SER A 923 1.79 -24.47 -26.97
C SER A 923 2.96 -24.60 -27.93
N CYS A 924 2.71 -25.23 -29.07
CA CYS A 924 3.71 -25.57 -30.10
C CYS A 924 4.79 -26.59 -29.66
N CYS A 925 4.75 -27.18 -28.46
CA CYS A 925 5.69 -28.21 -28.02
C CYS A 925 5.28 -29.62 -28.45
N LYS A 926 5.30 -29.91 -29.75
CA LYS A 926 4.80 -31.19 -30.30
C LYS A 926 5.55 -32.41 -29.76
N ALA A 927 6.88 -32.35 -29.69
CA ALA A 927 7.73 -33.51 -29.37
C ALA A 927 7.47 -34.11 -27.97
N CYS A 928 7.28 -33.28 -26.93
CA CYS A 928 6.96 -33.75 -25.58
C CYS A 928 5.46 -33.89 -25.29
N SER A 929 4.59 -33.29 -26.12
CA SER A 929 3.15 -33.18 -25.82
C SER A 929 2.48 -34.51 -25.52
N LEU A 930 2.76 -35.57 -26.30
CA LEU A 930 2.18 -36.90 -26.11
C LEU A 930 2.54 -37.51 -24.76
N LYS A 931 3.81 -37.40 -24.35
CA LYS A 931 4.29 -37.95 -23.08
C LYS A 931 3.72 -37.17 -21.90
N VAL A 932 3.71 -35.84 -22.00
CA VAL A 932 3.16 -34.96 -20.96
C VAL A 932 1.67 -35.22 -20.76
N LYS A 933 0.87 -35.28 -21.85
CA LYS A 933 -0.57 -35.58 -21.79
C LYS A 933 -0.87 -36.86 -21.00
N LYS A 934 -0.09 -37.93 -21.22
CA LYS A 934 -0.25 -39.21 -20.50
C LYS A 934 0.12 -39.16 -19.01
N ARG A 935 0.97 -38.22 -18.60
CA ARG A 935 1.44 -38.08 -17.21
C ARG A 935 0.69 -37.02 -16.41
N LEU A 936 -0.23 -36.26 -17.02
CA LEU A 936 -1.07 -35.30 -16.31
C LEU A 936 -2.06 -36.02 -15.40
N SER A 937 -1.75 -36.06 -14.11
CA SER A 937 -2.60 -36.69 -13.10
C SER A 937 -3.89 -35.90 -12.86
N LYS A 938 -4.93 -36.59 -12.39
CA LYS A 938 -6.17 -35.99 -11.91
C LYS A 938 -5.91 -34.85 -10.92
N VAL A 939 -4.99 -35.04 -9.96
CA VAL A 939 -4.67 -34.03 -8.93
C VAL A 939 -4.10 -32.76 -9.56
N CYS A 940 -3.18 -32.90 -10.52
CA CYS A 940 -2.62 -31.77 -11.26
C CYS A 940 -3.72 -31.01 -12.03
N LEU A 941 -4.54 -31.73 -12.80
CA LEU A 941 -5.65 -31.16 -13.56
C LEU A 941 -6.72 -30.51 -12.67
N ARG A 942 -6.89 -30.98 -11.43
CA ARG A 942 -7.77 -30.36 -10.43
C ARG A 942 -7.33 -28.93 -10.09
N ASN A 943 -6.03 -28.70 -9.98
CA ASN A 943 -5.45 -27.43 -9.57
C ASN A 943 -5.13 -26.47 -10.74
N ILE A 944 -5.05 -26.99 -11.97
CA ILE A 944 -4.79 -26.19 -13.17
C ILE A 944 -5.93 -25.17 -13.39
N ARG A 945 -5.52 -23.89 -13.45
CA ARG A 945 -6.36 -22.75 -13.86
C ARG A 945 -6.22 -22.44 -15.33
N ASN A 946 -5.01 -22.59 -15.88
CA ASN A 946 -4.73 -22.34 -17.29
C ASN A 946 -3.82 -23.43 -17.84
N LEU A 947 -4.24 -24.01 -18.96
CA LEU A 947 -3.50 -25.02 -19.72
C LEU A 947 -3.41 -24.57 -21.17
N SER A 948 -2.24 -24.69 -21.80
CA SER A 948 -2.12 -24.63 -23.26
C SER A 948 -1.17 -25.71 -23.77
N MET A 949 -1.58 -26.43 -24.82
CA MET A 949 -0.78 -27.49 -25.44
C MET A 949 -1.25 -27.78 -26.88
N PRO A 950 -0.46 -28.48 -27.71
CA PRO A 950 -0.89 -28.92 -29.03
C PRO A 950 -2.11 -29.84 -28.95
N GLY A 951 -3.12 -29.61 -29.79
CA GLY A 951 -4.32 -30.46 -29.82
C GLY A 951 -5.48 -29.84 -30.61
N SER A 952 -6.19 -30.69 -31.36
CA SER A 952 -7.30 -30.32 -32.26
C SER A 952 -8.69 -30.71 -31.76
N GLU A 953 -8.75 -31.50 -30.70
CA GLU A 953 -9.97 -32.05 -30.12
C GLU A 953 -10.15 -31.56 -28.67
N PHE A 954 -11.40 -31.52 -28.19
CA PHE A 954 -11.74 -31.23 -26.79
C PHE A 954 -12.74 -32.28 -26.29
N PRO A 955 -12.90 -32.48 -24.96
CA PRO A 955 -13.65 -33.62 -24.44
C PRO A 955 -15.13 -33.58 -24.84
N TYR A 956 -15.68 -34.74 -25.26
CA TYR A 956 -17.04 -34.85 -25.84
C TYR A 956 -18.17 -34.43 -24.88
N TRP A 957 -17.92 -34.46 -23.58
CA TRP A 957 -18.87 -34.10 -22.53
C TRP A 957 -18.91 -32.60 -22.23
N PHE A 958 -18.08 -31.78 -22.89
CA PHE A 958 -18.27 -30.34 -22.91
C PHE A 958 -19.48 -30.00 -23.80
N SER A 959 -20.27 -29.02 -23.36
CA SER A 959 -21.35 -28.53 -24.23
C SER A 959 -20.74 -27.81 -25.43
N GLN A 960 -21.04 -28.30 -26.62
CA GLN A 960 -20.62 -27.73 -27.91
C GLN A 960 -21.61 -26.70 -28.44
N GLU A 961 -22.65 -26.38 -27.66
CA GLU A 961 -23.62 -25.36 -28.02
C GLU A 961 -22.94 -23.98 -28.08
N SER A 962 -23.40 -23.15 -29.02
CA SER A 962 -22.88 -21.78 -29.15
C SER A 962 -23.09 -20.93 -27.89
N ALA A 963 -24.00 -21.33 -26.99
CA ALA A 963 -24.20 -20.73 -25.68
C ALA A 963 -24.72 -21.79 -24.70
N VAL A 964 -24.12 -21.89 -23.51
CA VAL A 964 -24.53 -22.83 -22.45
C VAL A 964 -25.46 -22.14 -21.47
N HIS A 965 -26.64 -22.71 -21.26
CA HIS A 965 -27.58 -22.25 -20.26
C HIS A 965 -27.15 -22.67 -18.84
N PHE A 966 -27.11 -21.71 -17.93
CA PHE A 966 -26.98 -21.96 -16.51
C PHE A 966 -28.37 -22.16 -15.90
N SER A 967 -28.55 -23.27 -15.21
CA SER A 967 -29.73 -23.55 -14.40
C SER A 967 -29.31 -23.87 -12.98
N GLU A 968 -29.89 -23.15 -12.02
CA GLU A 968 -29.57 -23.34 -10.61
C GLU A 968 -30.11 -24.69 -10.11
N ARG A 969 -29.27 -25.45 -9.39
CA ARG A 969 -29.66 -26.75 -8.84
C ARG A 969 -30.02 -26.58 -7.36
N LYS A 970 -31.23 -27.00 -6.97
CA LYS A 970 -31.79 -26.80 -5.62
C LYS A 970 -30.90 -27.27 -4.46
N ASN A 971 -30.02 -28.26 -4.68
CA ASN A 971 -29.20 -28.88 -3.64
C ASN A 971 -27.69 -28.88 -3.93
N ARG A 972 -27.22 -28.24 -5.01
CA ARG A 972 -25.78 -28.24 -5.38
C ARG A 972 -25.37 -26.87 -5.87
N THR A 973 -24.42 -26.24 -5.18
CA THR A 973 -23.91 -24.92 -5.54
C THR A 973 -22.90 -25.01 -6.68
N ILE A 974 -22.86 -24.02 -7.58
CA ILE A 974 -21.81 -23.95 -8.61
C ILE A 974 -20.46 -23.57 -7.97
N LYS A 975 -19.42 -24.35 -8.23
CA LYS A 975 -18.05 -24.13 -7.70
C LYS A 975 -17.11 -23.54 -8.74
N ALA A 976 -17.24 -23.93 -10.02
CA ALA A 976 -16.37 -23.45 -11.08
C ALA A 976 -16.98 -23.56 -12.48
N VAL A 977 -16.38 -22.86 -13.44
CA VAL A 977 -16.66 -22.98 -14.87
C VAL A 977 -15.37 -23.29 -15.59
N ILE A 978 -15.34 -24.36 -16.41
CA ILE A 978 -14.25 -24.64 -17.33
C ILE A 978 -14.65 -24.19 -18.73
N VAL A 979 -13.80 -23.38 -19.34
CA VAL A 979 -13.88 -23.01 -20.75
C VAL A 979 -12.75 -23.70 -21.50
N CYS A 980 -13.08 -24.53 -22.48
CA CYS A 980 -12.12 -25.15 -23.38
C CYS A 980 -12.25 -24.53 -24.78
N VAL A 981 -11.12 -24.15 -25.38
CA VAL A 981 -11.08 -23.59 -26.74
C VAL A 981 -9.95 -24.20 -27.54
N VAL A 982 -10.22 -24.52 -28.80
CA VAL A 982 -9.20 -24.91 -29.78
C VAL A 982 -8.99 -23.72 -30.70
N VAL A 983 -7.77 -23.20 -30.69
CA VAL A 983 -7.37 -22.02 -31.44
C VAL A 983 -6.44 -22.43 -32.56
N THR A 984 -6.63 -21.86 -33.73
CA THR A 984 -5.78 -22.05 -34.91
C THR A 984 -5.43 -20.69 -35.52
N LEU A 985 -4.37 -20.65 -36.31
CA LEU A 985 -3.95 -19.45 -37.04
C LEU A 985 -4.16 -19.69 -38.54
N ASP A 986 -4.99 -18.86 -39.19
CA ASP A 986 -5.37 -19.01 -40.60
C ASP A 986 -4.46 -18.25 -41.59
N ARG A 987 -3.69 -17.29 -41.08
CA ARG A 987 -2.86 -16.36 -41.86
C ARG A 987 -1.56 -16.08 -41.13
N GLU A 988 -0.50 -15.81 -41.87
CA GLU A 988 0.76 -15.38 -41.27
C GLU A 988 0.59 -14.03 -40.59
N ILE A 989 0.94 -13.98 -39.31
CA ILE A 989 1.07 -12.75 -38.55
C ILE A 989 2.53 -12.29 -38.55
N PRO A 990 2.78 -10.97 -38.54
CA PRO A 990 4.10 -10.39 -38.33
C PRO A 990 4.84 -11.06 -37.17
N GLU A 991 6.13 -11.36 -37.32
CA GLU A 991 6.89 -12.10 -36.30
C GLU A 991 6.86 -11.42 -34.92
N ASN A 992 6.86 -10.08 -34.88
CA ASN A 992 6.74 -9.31 -33.64
C ASN A 992 5.42 -9.60 -32.87
N LEU A 993 4.36 -10.03 -33.55
CA LEU A 993 3.10 -10.44 -32.94
C LEU A 993 3.10 -11.93 -32.52
N ARG A 994 3.95 -12.80 -33.08
CA ARG A 994 4.08 -14.20 -32.63
C ARG A 994 4.59 -14.31 -31.19
N TYR A 995 5.32 -13.30 -30.75
CA TYR A 995 5.89 -13.21 -29.40
C TYR A 995 4.95 -12.58 -28.37
N PHE A 996 3.70 -12.30 -28.74
CA PHE A 996 2.72 -11.77 -27.80
C PHE A 996 2.41 -12.81 -26.72
N PRO A 997 2.45 -12.45 -25.43
CA PRO A 997 2.32 -13.42 -24.35
C PRO A 997 0.91 -14.01 -24.21
N ALA A 998 -0.10 -13.43 -24.88
CA ALA A 998 -1.49 -13.87 -24.79
C ALA A 998 -2.26 -13.69 -26.12
N VAL A 999 -3.35 -14.44 -26.29
CA VAL A 999 -4.32 -14.30 -27.38
C VAL A 999 -5.53 -13.51 -26.87
N PRO A 1000 -5.57 -12.17 -26.99
CA PRO A 1000 -6.59 -11.32 -26.36
C PRO A 1000 -7.96 -11.40 -27.05
N ASP A 1001 -8.04 -12.07 -28.20
CA ASP A 1001 -9.17 -12.04 -29.11
C ASP A 1001 -10.33 -12.93 -28.71
N ILE A 1002 -10.14 -13.82 -27.76
CA ILE A 1002 -11.17 -14.79 -27.39
C ILE A 1002 -11.74 -14.38 -26.04
N LYS A 1003 -13.05 -14.18 -25.98
CA LYS A 1003 -13.78 -13.72 -24.78
C LYS A 1003 -14.84 -14.73 -24.37
N ALA A 1004 -15.02 -14.90 -23.06
CA ALA A 1004 -16.24 -15.46 -22.49
C ALA A 1004 -17.19 -14.31 -22.11
N ILE A 1005 -18.48 -14.50 -22.38
CA ILE A 1005 -19.54 -13.50 -22.19
C ILE A 1005 -20.70 -14.17 -21.45
N ILE A 1006 -21.22 -13.51 -20.41
CA ILE A 1006 -22.48 -13.87 -19.77
C ILE A 1006 -23.58 -13.00 -20.38
N LEU A 1007 -24.65 -13.65 -20.82
CA LEU A 1007 -25.84 -13.04 -21.39
C LEU A 1007 -27.04 -13.32 -20.46
N ASP A 1008 -27.73 -12.27 -20.02
CA ASP A 1008 -29.03 -12.38 -19.35
C ASP A 1008 -30.11 -11.89 -20.33
N GLN A 1009 -31.10 -12.74 -20.64
CA GLN A 1009 -32.10 -12.47 -21.68
C GLN A 1009 -31.49 -12.00 -23.03
N ASN A 1010 -30.35 -12.58 -23.42
CA ASN A 1010 -29.52 -12.21 -24.59
C ASN A 1010 -28.82 -10.82 -24.52
N ILE A 1011 -28.86 -10.14 -23.38
CA ILE A 1011 -28.12 -8.90 -23.12
C ILE A 1011 -26.80 -9.24 -22.42
N PRO A 1012 -25.63 -8.80 -22.94
CA PRO A 1012 -24.35 -9.05 -22.29
C PRO A 1012 -24.25 -8.27 -20.98
N ILE A 1013 -24.14 -9.00 -19.86
CA ILE A 1013 -23.99 -8.42 -18.52
C ILE A 1013 -22.55 -8.46 -18.01
N PHE A 1014 -21.73 -9.37 -18.53
CA PHE A 1014 -20.32 -9.47 -18.18
C PHE A 1014 -19.51 -10.08 -19.34
N SER A 1015 -18.26 -9.65 -19.50
CA SER A 1015 -17.34 -10.23 -20.47
C SER A 1015 -15.90 -10.23 -19.94
N ILE A 1016 -15.17 -11.32 -20.21
CA ILE A 1016 -13.77 -11.49 -19.85
C ILE A 1016 -12.98 -12.05 -21.04
N SER A 1017 -11.78 -11.52 -21.30
CA SER A 1017 -10.84 -12.13 -22.25
C SER A 1017 -10.21 -13.37 -21.62
N LEU A 1018 -10.22 -14.49 -22.34
CA LEU A 1018 -9.58 -15.72 -21.88
C LEU A 1018 -8.06 -15.54 -21.84
N TYR A 1019 -7.42 -16.03 -20.78
CA TYR A 1019 -5.97 -15.97 -20.65
C TYR A 1019 -5.32 -17.14 -21.40
N LEU A 1020 -5.20 -17.00 -22.71
CA LEU A 1020 -4.65 -18.01 -23.61
C LEU A 1020 -3.20 -17.61 -23.94
N ARG A 1021 -2.20 -18.40 -23.55
CA ARG A 1021 -0.79 -18.16 -23.90
C ARG A 1021 -0.32 -19.07 -25.03
N GLY A 1022 0.50 -18.52 -25.92
CA GLY A 1022 1.08 -19.19 -27.08
C GLY A 1022 0.18 -19.09 -28.29
N ILE A 1023 0.49 -18.18 -29.21
CA ILE A 1023 -0.22 -18.07 -30.48
C ILE A 1023 0.14 -19.30 -31.33
N PRO A 1024 -0.84 -20.03 -31.88
CA PRO A 1024 -0.56 -21.17 -32.75
C PRO A 1024 0.29 -20.78 -33.96
N LYS A 1025 1.10 -21.72 -34.46
CA LYS A 1025 1.67 -21.61 -35.80
C LYS A 1025 0.58 -21.75 -36.87
N LEU A 1026 0.90 -21.34 -38.10
CA LEU A 1026 -0.02 -21.39 -39.24
C LEU A 1026 -0.59 -22.81 -39.40
N HIS A 1027 -1.92 -22.93 -39.37
CA HIS A 1027 -2.68 -24.17 -39.46
C HIS A 1027 -2.39 -25.23 -38.38
N GLU A 1028 -1.79 -24.84 -37.26
CA GLU A 1028 -1.65 -25.72 -36.10
C GLU A 1028 -2.76 -25.46 -35.08
N ASP A 1029 -3.39 -26.54 -34.61
CA ASP A 1029 -4.41 -26.44 -33.58
C ASP A 1029 -3.79 -26.53 -32.18
N GLN A 1030 -4.15 -25.58 -31.31
CA GLN A 1030 -3.76 -25.57 -29.91
C GLN A 1030 -5.01 -25.62 -29.03
N ILE A 1031 -5.03 -26.56 -28.08
CA ILE A 1031 -6.07 -26.65 -27.07
C ILE A 1031 -5.68 -25.80 -25.87
N HIS A 1032 -6.63 -25.01 -25.40
CA HIS A 1032 -6.53 -24.26 -24.16
C HIS A 1032 -7.67 -24.62 -23.22
N ILE A 1033 -7.35 -24.75 -21.93
CA ILE A 1033 -8.33 -24.97 -20.86
C ILE A 1033 -8.18 -23.85 -19.84
N CYS A 1034 -9.28 -23.16 -19.54
CA CYS A 1034 -9.36 -22.10 -18.54
C CYS A 1034 -10.41 -22.47 -17.48
N ARG A 1035 -9.98 -22.66 -16.23
CA ARG A 1035 -10.86 -22.97 -15.09
C ARG A 1035 -11.01 -21.73 -14.21
N TYR A 1036 -12.26 -21.30 -14.03
CA TYR A 1036 -12.64 -20.14 -13.21
C TYR A 1036 -13.39 -20.62 -11.97
N SER A 1037 -12.91 -20.26 -10.78
CA SER A 1037 -13.56 -20.56 -9.49
C SER A 1037 -14.78 -19.67 -9.21
N ASN A 1038 -15.59 -20.05 -8.22
CA ASN A 1038 -16.76 -19.31 -7.72
C ASN A 1038 -16.53 -17.83 -7.36
N ILE A 1039 -15.30 -17.43 -7.01
CA ILE A 1039 -14.96 -16.02 -6.73
C ILE A 1039 -14.90 -15.19 -8.03
N ASN A 1040 -14.65 -15.82 -9.18
CA ASN A 1040 -14.53 -15.10 -10.44
C ASN A 1040 -15.90 -14.60 -10.92
N PRO A 1041 -16.01 -13.37 -11.46
CA PRO A 1041 -17.28 -12.85 -11.98
C PRO A 1041 -17.92 -13.69 -13.10
N LEU A 1042 -17.13 -14.49 -13.84
CA LEU A 1042 -17.67 -15.44 -14.81
C LEU A 1042 -18.57 -16.52 -14.17
N VAL A 1043 -18.41 -16.75 -12.86
CA VAL A 1043 -19.17 -17.73 -12.07
C VAL A 1043 -20.12 -17.04 -11.10
N SER A 1044 -19.64 -16.06 -10.32
CA SER A 1044 -20.46 -15.39 -9.28
C SER A 1044 -21.61 -14.54 -9.82
N LEU A 1045 -21.57 -14.13 -11.10
CA LEU A 1045 -22.67 -13.39 -11.74
C LEU A 1045 -23.67 -14.30 -12.47
N LEU A 1046 -23.46 -15.62 -12.47
CA LEU A 1046 -24.41 -16.56 -13.06
C LEU A 1046 -25.69 -16.61 -12.22
N LYS A 1047 -26.80 -16.26 -12.84
CA LYS A 1047 -28.15 -16.39 -12.28
C LYS A 1047 -28.93 -17.38 -13.11
N ASP A 1048 -29.94 -18.01 -12.49
CA ASP A 1048 -30.81 -18.96 -13.19
C ASP A 1048 -31.33 -18.36 -14.51
N GLY A 1049 -31.13 -19.08 -15.62
CA GLY A 1049 -31.49 -18.64 -16.97
C GLY A 1049 -30.41 -17.89 -17.76
N CYS A 1050 -29.30 -17.47 -17.12
CA CYS A 1050 -28.16 -16.85 -17.82
C CYS A 1050 -27.54 -17.81 -18.85
N LYS A 1051 -26.99 -17.27 -19.94
CA LYS A 1051 -26.21 -18.01 -20.93
C LYS A 1051 -24.74 -17.61 -20.88
N ILE A 1052 -23.84 -18.58 -21.02
CA ILE A 1052 -22.40 -18.35 -21.18
C ILE A 1052 -22.01 -18.68 -22.62
N GLN A 1053 -21.32 -17.76 -23.28
CA GLN A 1053 -20.86 -17.95 -24.66
C GLN A 1053 -19.39 -17.55 -24.80
N VAL A 1054 -18.64 -18.31 -25.61
CA VAL A 1054 -17.33 -17.90 -26.10
C VAL A 1054 -17.50 -17.18 -27.44
N ARG A 1055 -16.89 -16.00 -27.59
CA ARG A 1055 -16.86 -15.24 -28.86
C ARG A 1055 -15.47 -14.74 -29.18
N LYS A 1056 -15.16 -14.69 -30.48
CA LYS A 1056 -14.05 -13.90 -31.01
C LYS A 1056 -14.41 -12.41 -30.95
N ARG A 1057 -13.46 -11.59 -30.56
CA ARG A 1057 -13.56 -10.13 -30.52
C ARG A 1057 -13.73 -9.61 -31.94
N ASN A 1058 -14.63 -8.65 -32.10
CA ASN A 1058 -14.79 -7.91 -33.35
C ASN A 1058 -14.70 -6.40 -33.06
N PRO A 1059 -13.75 -5.66 -33.65
CA PRO A 1059 -12.65 -6.15 -34.49
C PRO A 1059 -11.62 -6.98 -33.70
N PRO A 1060 -10.92 -7.95 -34.33
CA PRO A 1060 -9.82 -8.66 -33.70
C PRO A 1060 -8.62 -7.73 -33.48
N VAL A 1061 -7.85 -8.00 -32.41
CA VAL A 1061 -6.56 -7.39 -32.10
C VAL A 1061 -5.47 -8.02 -32.94
N ILE A 1062 -5.47 -9.36 -33.06
CA ILE A 1062 -4.56 -10.12 -33.91
C ILE A 1062 -5.39 -10.68 -35.07
N GLU A 1063 -5.15 -10.17 -36.28
CA GLU A 1063 -5.79 -10.73 -37.46
C GLU A 1063 -5.31 -12.18 -37.69
N GLY A 1064 -6.28 -13.04 -38.05
CA GLY A 1064 -6.05 -14.44 -38.41
C GLY A 1064 -6.10 -15.48 -37.28
N VAL A 1065 -6.29 -15.06 -36.02
CA VAL A 1065 -6.59 -16.00 -34.93
C VAL A 1065 -8.03 -16.50 -35.04
N GLU A 1066 -8.26 -17.80 -35.15
CA GLU A 1066 -9.59 -18.40 -35.24
C GLU A 1066 -9.88 -19.37 -34.10
N VAL A 1067 -11.14 -19.40 -33.66
CA VAL A 1067 -11.65 -20.41 -32.71
C VAL A 1067 -12.30 -21.52 -33.54
N LYS A 1068 -11.61 -22.64 -33.68
CA LYS A 1068 -12.11 -23.80 -34.43
C LYS A 1068 -13.22 -24.53 -33.68
N LYS A 1069 -13.03 -24.66 -32.37
CA LYS A 1069 -13.94 -25.35 -31.46
C LYS A 1069 -13.93 -24.64 -30.10
N SER A 1070 -15.07 -24.61 -29.43
CA SER A 1070 -15.17 -24.15 -28.05
C SER A 1070 -16.22 -24.95 -27.31
N GLY A 1071 -15.98 -25.21 -26.03
CA GLY A 1071 -16.96 -25.82 -25.14
C GLY A 1071 -16.89 -25.25 -23.74
N ILE A 1072 -18.00 -25.31 -23.02
CA ILE A 1072 -18.09 -24.88 -21.62
C ILE A 1072 -18.63 -26.04 -20.78
N HIS A 1073 -18.06 -26.21 -19.59
CA HIS A 1073 -18.52 -27.15 -18.58
C HIS A 1073 -18.70 -26.47 -17.23
N LEU A 1074 -19.83 -26.75 -16.56
CA LEU A 1074 -20.20 -26.20 -15.27
C LEU A 1074 -19.88 -27.23 -14.18
N ILE A 1075 -19.12 -26.84 -13.16
CA ILE A 1075 -18.74 -27.71 -12.03
C ILE A 1075 -19.55 -27.31 -10.81
N PHE A 1076 -20.32 -28.25 -10.28
CA PHE A 1076 -21.06 -28.11 -9.05
C PHE A 1076 -20.33 -28.77 -7.87
N GLU A 1077 -20.72 -28.42 -6.66
CA GLU A 1077 -20.29 -29.05 -5.41
C GLU A 1077 -20.35 -30.57 -5.50
N ASP A 1078 -19.27 -31.28 -5.14
CA ASP A 1078 -19.07 -32.72 -5.27
C ASP A 1078 -18.72 -33.26 -6.67
N ASP A 1079 -18.72 -32.43 -7.74
CA ASP A 1079 -18.34 -32.92 -9.09
C ASP A 1079 -16.82 -33.19 -9.23
N ASP A 1080 -16.01 -32.66 -8.32
CA ASP A 1080 -14.54 -32.73 -8.39
C ASP A 1080 -13.87 -32.90 -7.01
N ASP A 1081 -14.62 -33.34 -5.99
CA ASP A 1081 -14.20 -33.34 -4.57
C ASP A 1081 -13.75 -34.70 -4.03
N TYR A 1082 -13.78 -35.75 -4.84
CA TYR A 1082 -13.35 -37.09 -4.44
C TYR A 1082 -11.83 -37.26 -4.59
N ASP A 1083 -11.13 -37.76 -3.56
CA ASP A 1083 -9.67 -37.96 -3.55
C ASP A 1083 -9.25 -39.45 -3.64
N GLY A 1084 -10.20 -40.39 -3.72
CA GLY A 1084 -9.93 -41.82 -3.86
C GLY A 1084 -9.53 -42.27 -5.28
N ASN A 1085 -9.18 -43.54 -5.44
CA ASN A 1085 -8.94 -44.14 -6.76
C ASN A 1085 -10.26 -44.29 -7.53
N GLU A 1086 -10.34 -43.71 -8.73
CA GLU A 1086 -11.52 -43.71 -9.60
C GLU A 1086 -11.33 -44.56 -10.88
N GLU A 1087 -10.20 -45.27 -11.01
CA GLU A 1087 -9.90 -46.10 -12.21
C GLU A 1087 -10.92 -47.22 -12.46
N LEU A 1088 -11.65 -47.64 -11.41
CA LEU A 1088 -12.66 -48.71 -11.46
C LEU A 1088 -14.10 -48.17 -11.52
N LEU A 1089 -14.31 -46.86 -11.49
CA LEU A 1089 -15.64 -46.25 -11.54
C LEU A 1089 -16.10 -46.07 -12.99
N ASP A 1090 -17.41 -46.18 -13.21
CA ASP A 1090 -18.01 -45.86 -14.51
C ASP A 1090 -17.81 -44.38 -14.86
N ALA A 1091 -17.70 -44.06 -16.16
CA ALA A 1091 -17.44 -42.70 -16.63
C ALA A 1091 -18.46 -41.66 -16.15
N SER A 1092 -19.68 -42.05 -15.76
CA SER A 1092 -20.67 -41.13 -15.17
C SER A 1092 -20.33 -40.73 -13.72
N GLU A 1093 -19.64 -41.59 -12.97
CA GLU A 1093 -19.33 -41.44 -11.54
C GLU A 1093 -17.96 -40.82 -11.28
N GLN A 1094 -17.12 -40.75 -12.30
CA GLN A 1094 -15.81 -40.09 -12.23
C GLN A 1094 -15.92 -38.57 -12.05
N SER A 1095 -15.00 -38.02 -11.27
CA SER A 1095 -14.74 -36.60 -11.11
C SER A 1095 -14.39 -35.91 -12.43
N VAL A 1096 -14.66 -34.60 -12.53
CA VAL A 1096 -14.34 -33.81 -13.74
C VAL A 1096 -12.85 -33.86 -14.06
N SER A 1097 -11.97 -33.83 -13.05
CA SER A 1097 -10.52 -33.89 -13.26
C SER A 1097 -10.05 -35.29 -13.68
N GLN A 1098 -10.71 -36.37 -13.24
CA GLN A 1098 -10.41 -37.72 -13.75
C GLN A 1098 -10.83 -37.85 -15.21
N LYS A 1099 -12.02 -37.36 -15.58
CA LYS A 1099 -12.48 -37.33 -16.98
C LYS A 1099 -11.53 -36.57 -17.90
N LEU A 1100 -10.92 -35.49 -17.42
CA LEU A 1100 -9.88 -34.76 -18.15
C LEU A 1100 -8.59 -35.58 -18.28
N ALA A 1101 -8.16 -36.25 -17.20
CA ALA A 1101 -6.98 -37.13 -17.23
C ALA A 1101 -7.16 -38.28 -18.24
N ASP A 1102 -8.32 -38.95 -18.19
CA ASP A 1102 -8.68 -40.04 -19.10
C ASP A 1102 -8.74 -39.55 -20.55
N PHE A 1103 -9.27 -38.35 -20.79
CA PHE A 1103 -9.27 -37.72 -22.11
C PHE A 1103 -7.85 -37.54 -22.66
N PHE A 1104 -6.93 -36.98 -21.86
CA PHE A 1104 -5.53 -36.80 -22.28
C PHE A 1104 -4.77 -38.13 -22.42
N ASN A 1105 -5.18 -39.18 -21.71
CA ASN A 1105 -4.60 -40.51 -21.81
C ASN A 1105 -5.18 -41.34 -22.99
N SER A 1106 -6.38 -41.01 -23.45
CA SER A 1106 -7.10 -41.81 -24.44
C SER A 1106 -6.40 -41.92 -25.81
N SER A 1107 -6.48 -43.10 -26.42
CA SER A 1107 -5.91 -43.39 -27.75
C SER A 1107 -6.56 -42.60 -28.90
N ARG A 1108 -7.78 -42.08 -28.71
CA ARG A 1108 -8.46 -41.20 -29.69
C ARG A 1108 -7.71 -39.89 -29.94
N PHE A 1109 -6.93 -39.40 -28.96
CA PHE A 1109 -6.10 -38.21 -29.11
C PHE A 1109 -4.79 -38.48 -29.88
N ASN A 1110 -4.40 -39.75 -30.02
CA ASN A 1110 -3.08 -40.16 -30.51
C ASN A 1110 -3.04 -40.46 -32.02
N HIS A 1111 -4.18 -40.50 -32.71
CA HIS A 1111 -4.24 -40.96 -34.11
C HIS A 1111 -4.07 -39.88 -35.18
N ASN A 1112 -4.01 -38.59 -34.81
CA ASN A 1112 -3.82 -37.50 -35.78
C ASN A 1112 -2.39 -36.93 -35.83
N GLU A 1113 -1.42 -37.53 -35.12
CA GLU A 1113 -0.01 -37.11 -35.12
C GLU A 1113 0.95 -38.19 -35.68
N ALA A 1114 0.43 -39.16 -36.44
CA ALA A 1114 1.29 -40.05 -37.22
C ALA A 1114 1.85 -39.30 -38.42
N VAL A 1115 3.17 -39.08 -38.40
CA VAL A 1115 3.98 -38.60 -39.52
C VAL A 1115 3.65 -39.41 -40.77
N VAL A 1116 2.89 -38.80 -41.70
CA VAL A 1116 2.76 -39.30 -43.07
C VAL A 1116 4.11 -39.01 -43.75
N PRO A 1117 4.85 -40.03 -44.24
CA PRO A 1117 6.06 -39.76 -45.01
C PRO A 1117 5.67 -38.99 -46.28
N PRO A 1118 6.48 -38.02 -46.72
CA PRO A 1118 6.09 -37.09 -47.77
C PRO A 1118 5.79 -37.86 -49.06
N GLN A 1119 4.52 -37.84 -49.47
CA GLN A 1119 4.16 -38.12 -50.86
C GLN A 1119 4.73 -36.98 -51.71
N SER A 1120 5.52 -37.37 -52.70
CA SER A 1120 6.14 -36.49 -53.68
C SER A 1120 5.10 -35.62 -54.42
N PRO A 1121 5.43 -34.36 -54.76
CA PRO A 1121 4.52 -33.44 -55.41
C PRO A 1121 4.26 -33.81 -56.89
N PRO A 1122 3.09 -33.43 -57.45
CA PRO A 1122 2.79 -33.66 -58.86
C PRO A 1122 3.66 -32.75 -59.74
N GLN A 1123 4.48 -33.34 -60.60
CA GLN A 1123 5.22 -32.62 -61.63
C GLN A 1123 4.29 -32.27 -62.80
N HIS A 1124 4.04 -30.97 -63.00
CA HIS A 1124 3.69 -30.44 -64.32
C HIS A 1124 4.98 -30.01 -65.04
N THR A 1125 5.18 -30.64 -66.20
CA THR A 1125 6.11 -30.39 -67.32
C THR A 1125 6.81 -29.03 -67.39
N PRO A 1126 8.06 -29.02 -67.86
CA PRO A 1126 8.28 -28.64 -69.26
C PRO A 1126 9.15 -29.63 -70.06
N THR A 1127 8.69 -29.91 -71.29
CA THR A 1127 9.44 -30.22 -72.53
C THR A 1127 10.81 -30.93 -72.49
N ARG A 1128 10.83 -32.16 -73.05
CA ARG A 1128 11.82 -32.82 -73.96
C ARG A 1128 13.32 -32.64 -73.63
N ARG A 1129 14.16 -33.68 -73.51
CA ARG A 1129 14.40 -34.82 -74.43
C ARG A 1129 15.55 -35.70 -73.87
N LEU A 1130 15.54 -37.01 -74.19
CA LEU A 1130 16.69 -37.96 -74.31
C LEU A 1130 17.48 -38.26 -73.00
N GLN A 1131 17.92 -39.46 -72.64
CA GLN A 1131 17.97 -40.83 -73.16
C GLN A 1131 18.56 -41.68 -71.99
N SER A 1132 18.21 -42.97 -71.87
CA SER A 1132 19.03 -44.12 -71.37
C SER A 1132 20.14 -43.90 -70.31
N ALA A 1133 20.44 -44.76 -69.32
CA ALA A 1133 20.01 -46.08 -68.85
C ALA A 1133 20.95 -46.44 -67.68
N ILE A 1134 20.59 -47.48 -66.90
CA ILE A 1134 21.48 -48.38 -66.10
C ILE A 1134 22.17 -47.73 -64.87
N ARG A 1135 21.81 -48.05 -63.61
CA ARG A 1135 21.88 -49.29 -62.80
C ARG A 1135 23.13 -49.33 -61.89
N LEU A 1136 22.83 -49.69 -60.63
CA LEU A 1136 23.60 -50.50 -59.66
C LEU A 1136 24.73 -49.84 -58.88
N GLY A 1137 24.79 -50.20 -57.60
CA GLY A 1137 26.06 -50.35 -56.89
C GLY A 1137 26.09 -49.94 -55.42
N ASP A 1138 25.34 -50.67 -54.59
CA ASP A 1138 25.76 -51.30 -53.33
C ASP A 1138 26.93 -50.75 -52.47
N ASP A 1139 26.59 -50.77 -51.18
CA ASP A 1139 27.33 -51.35 -50.05
C ASP A 1139 28.46 -50.61 -49.30
N ARG A 1140 28.23 -50.62 -47.97
CA ARG A 1140 29.17 -50.96 -46.89
C ARG A 1140 30.24 -49.92 -46.52
N SER A 1141 30.05 -49.27 -45.37
CA SER A 1141 30.49 -49.71 -44.03
C SER A 1141 32.00 -49.55 -43.79
N CYS A 1142 32.35 -48.70 -42.84
CA CYS A 1142 33.11 -49.03 -41.63
C CYS A 1142 33.82 -47.80 -41.05
N ALA A 1143 33.68 -47.67 -39.72
CA ALA A 1143 34.69 -47.33 -38.71
C ALA A 1143 35.68 -46.20 -39.03
N GLU A 1144 35.57 -45.07 -38.33
CA GLU A 1144 36.31 -44.79 -37.08
C GLU A 1144 37.82 -44.97 -37.21
N VAL A 1145 38.57 -43.85 -37.27
CA VAL A 1145 39.78 -43.63 -36.46
C VAL A 1145 39.99 -42.11 -36.28
N VAL A 1146 39.73 -41.65 -35.06
CA VAL A 1146 40.56 -40.83 -34.15
C VAL A 1146 41.74 -40.02 -34.73
N GLY A 1147 41.85 -38.78 -34.27
CA GLY A 1147 43.15 -38.12 -34.06
C GLY A 1147 43.20 -36.68 -34.60
N HIS A 1148 42.71 -35.72 -33.82
CA HIS A 1148 43.52 -34.82 -32.98
C HIS A 1148 44.40 -33.82 -33.74
N ASP A 1149 44.05 -32.55 -33.49
CA ASP A 1149 44.94 -31.41 -33.23
C ASP A 1149 46.04 -31.08 -34.25
N ALA A 1150 45.93 -29.90 -34.88
CA ALA A 1150 46.41 -28.66 -34.26
C ALA A 1150 46.57 -27.54 -35.30
N ARG A 1151 45.91 -26.41 -35.00
CA ARG A 1151 46.44 -25.03 -34.99
C ARG A 1151 47.16 -24.43 -36.21
N SER A 1152 46.83 -23.13 -36.36
CA SER A 1152 47.57 -22.03 -37.00
C SER A 1152 47.43 -21.99 -38.53
N CYS A 1153 47.13 -20.90 -39.21
CA CYS A 1153 47.15 -19.44 -39.00
C CYS A 1153 45.88 -18.88 -39.69
N GLY A 1154 45.25 -17.78 -39.30
CA GLY A 1154 45.81 -16.43 -39.17
C GLY A 1154 45.63 -15.66 -40.49
N LEU A 1155 44.76 -14.64 -40.45
CA LEU A 1155 44.54 -13.52 -41.41
C LEU A 1155 43.71 -13.90 -42.65
N GLU A 1156 42.60 -13.23 -42.99
CA GLU A 1156 42.19 -11.82 -42.84
C GLU A 1156 40.82 -11.62 -42.15
#